data_AF-A0A9X1QXS3-F1
#
_entry.id   AF-A0A9X1QXS3-F1
#
_cell.length_a   1.000
_cell.length_b   1.000
_cell.length_c   1.000
_cell.angle_alpha   90.00
_cell.angle_beta   90.00
_cell.angle_gamma   90.00
#
_symmetry.space_group_name_H-M   'P 1'
#
loop_
_entity.id
_entity.type
_entity.pdbx_description
1 polymer ?
#
loop_
_entity_poly.entity_id
_entity_poly.type
_entity_poly.pdbx_seq_one_letter_code
_entity_poly.pdbx_strand_id
1 'polypeptide(L)'
;MKPKHHILISALLLGGLILLGYAKRAEIEESIRWHERVLNWEDFPVINSISGNFHAQVYSDIQFEGNRADKYLNIYAQMIPHKSGRINEADIESDQLLIHEQHHFNITEYYARLFRKEAIGIGIENLTNNELQRLGKKYLEAERLMQLQYDDESKHNTQWPAQRYWELYIDGLLRETANYSNQDLYSYQDFYKQDSPWFRKVYQSLEGELLTSYPENTINSMYGEVYNVVRKPDSTVILFYKNGTLVNGGYFEAAQTSITYSDNGSREVKRFDAEGSPFSNTTVAHITRTISDENGNITRTYFDENGNRVAKNGVYKLKGIWNAAEKSMYSSYFNKDGMPVKRFKAYHELREMGANKVTKIISSFSKGGKPMLDEFFIFKYVYESNDNFVVTNAKEFNMDGKLAIAVDRYNSTYEYNAQGNIIATAFFDDAGNKTTDVDGVHKYTYSYDIYGNLTDLRKFNIRGLPTKGMDDYHQHVSLYDSLGRITFDAKYYPGYVLKFSEKKDGATTYEYQGDSLVIKKNVDAFGIESANDLGVSKTQQFLNDKKEIISEAFFKADGNWAKTEDGVAKYHYKYDERGNQIEMSAFDSLGKLHAWQEDVAIVRWEYDKNNNKTKTTYFTVTDQLANAVENTTFNRYKYDANNYLIDRSNYDKNMNPSLIDGVFRTSVIVNRFGMDSIAKMYGTDNKLLAPAGMVKYTYNPRGLLLTESFFNQRNQPALNANGVHKIVYNRDKHDRFTGTEYYGTKGEKTTSFEGFSTMVVELNYAGFLRRYSYFGVRENPVIGPEGYHKLENFYNDNDEVVRSSIYGTDDKLMNNAEGIADYVYQIDSSGRTIRTSFYDADGNLTEDAQGIAEYIYSPAQNGLYYLEKQLTANGTEVALDDL
;
A
#
# COMPACT_ATOMS: atom_id res chain seq x y z
N MET A 1 78.90 53.66 -6.37
CA MET A 1 79.13 52.27 -5.81
C MET A 1 77.86 51.42 -5.96
N LYS A 2 77.64 51.04 -7.26
CA LYS A 2 77.21 49.91 -8.08
C LYS A 2 76.10 49.10 -7.40
N PRO A 3 74.87 49.15 -8.08
CA PRO A 3 73.54 48.53 -8.17
C PRO A 3 73.63 47.03 -8.50
N LYS A 4 74.60 46.30 -7.79
CA LYS A 4 74.62 44.86 -8.21
C LYS A 4 74.34 43.96 -7.02
N HIS A 5 73.74 44.58 -5.81
CA HIS A 5 73.49 43.61 -4.72
C HIS A 5 72.02 43.68 -4.29
N HIS A 6 71.08 44.43 -5.14
CA HIS A 6 69.66 44.38 -4.76
C HIS A 6 68.85 43.59 -5.80
N ILE A 7 69.58 43.14 -6.93
CA ILE A 7 68.82 42.37 -7.94
C ILE A 7 69.05 40.87 -7.71
N LEU A 8 70.04 40.54 -6.78
CA LEU A 8 70.28 39.09 -6.54
C LEU A 8 69.60 38.64 -5.23
N ILE A 9 69.17 39.63 -4.34
CA ILE A 9 68.41 39.28 -3.11
C ILE A 9 66.92 39.42 -3.38
N SER A 10 66.49 40.13 -4.45
CA SER A 10 65.07 40.25 -4.86
C SER A 10 64.70 39.14 -5.85
N ALA A 11 65.75 38.47 -6.53
CA ALA A 11 65.51 37.31 -7.43
C ALA A 11 65.60 36.00 -6.65
N LEU A 12 66.22 36.00 -5.41
CA LEU A 12 66.24 34.82 -4.51
C LEU A 12 65.05 34.86 -3.54
N LEU A 13 64.34 36.14 -3.36
CA LEU A 13 63.10 36.28 -2.55
C LEU A 13 61.86 36.13 -3.43
N LEU A 14 62.02 36.25 -4.83
CA LEU A 14 60.94 36.01 -5.81
C LEU A 14 60.99 34.56 -6.30
N GLY A 15 62.25 33.88 -6.27
CA GLY A 15 62.42 32.43 -6.55
C GLY A 15 62.10 31.56 -5.34
N GLY A 16 62.13 32.17 -3.96
CA GLY A 16 61.65 31.53 -2.70
C GLY A 16 60.16 31.80 -2.46
N LEU A 17 59.48 32.88 -3.18
CA LEU A 17 58.02 33.14 -3.11
C LEU A 17 57.30 32.47 -4.28
N ILE A 18 58.13 32.04 -5.36
CA ILE A 18 57.54 31.24 -6.46
C ILE A 18 57.78 29.75 -6.18
N LEU A 19 58.77 29.41 -5.16
CA LEU A 19 58.95 28.00 -4.73
C LEU A 19 58.22 27.74 -3.41
N LEU A 20 57.64 28.88 -2.66
CA LEU A 20 56.64 28.75 -1.58
C LEU A 20 55.23 28.98 -2.14
N GLY A 21 55.17 29.55 -3.44
CA GLY A 21 53.90 29.61 -4.20
C GLY A 21 53.75 28.38 -5.10
N TYR A 22 54.82 27.47 -5.10
CA TYR A 22 54.67 26.19 -5.85
C TYR A 22 54.79 25.01 -4.88
N ALA A 23 54.94 25.25 -3.51
CA ALA A 23 54.89 24.16 -2.52
C ALA A 23 53.79 24.45 -1.49
N LYS A 24 52.50 24.78 -1.92
CA LYS A 24 51.22 24.40 -1.28
C LYS A 24 50.06 24.85 -2.17
N ARG A 25 50.17 24.78 -3.43
CA ARG A 25 48.83 24.58 -4.06
C ARG A 25 48.49 23.09 -4.10
N ALA A 26 48.88 22.32 -2.97
CA ALA A 26 48.08 21.09 -2.80
C ALA A 26 46.66 21.26 -3.33
N GLU A 27 46.45 21.55 -4.63
CA GLU A 27 45.15 21.21 -5.24
C GLU A 27 44.10 20.87 -4.18
N ILE A 28 43.78 21.79 -3.12
CA ILE A 28 42.61 21.47 -2.27
C ILE A 28 41.55 20.78 -3.14
N GLU A 29 41.83 19.62 -3.66
CA GLU A 29 40.66 18.90 -4.21
C GLU A 29 39.41 19.14 -3.36
N GLU A 30 38.52 20.06 -3.80
CA GLU A 30 37.16 20.50 -3.40
C GLU A 30 36.35 19.34 -2.81
N SER A 31 36.02 19.37 -1.41
CA SER A 31 35.06 18.45 -0.76
C SER A 31 33.85 18.16 -1.68
N ILE A 32 33.36 16.99 -1.47
CA ILE A 32 32.16 16.59 -2.24
C ILE A 32 30.93 16.64 -1.33
N ARG A 33 29.94 17.47 -1.77
CA ARG A 33 28.68 17.49 -0.98
C ARG A 33 27.80 16.29 -1.35
N TRP A 34 27.02 15.86 -0.35
CA TRP A 34 26.25 14.61 -0.51
C TRP A 34 25.29 14.71 -1.69
N HIS A 35 24.74 15.88 -2.04
CA HIS A 35 23.64 15.97 -3.03
C HIS A 35 24.22 16.08 -4.43
N GLU A 36 25.61 16.25 -4.51
CA GLU A 36 26.21 16.48 -5.85
C GLU A 36 26.20 15.18 -6.67
N ARG A 37 26.63 14.06 -6.15
CA ARG A 37 26.64 12.77 -6.89
C ARG A 37 27.03 11.65 -5.93
N VAL A 38 26.75 10.39 -6.49
CA VAL A 38 27.18 9.22 -5.70
C VAL A 38 28.71 9.07 -5.81
N LEU A 39 29.28 8.47 -4.68
CA LEU A 39 30.76 8.38 -4.65
C LEU A 39 31.24 7.31 -5.65
N ASN A 40 32.41 7.56 -6.23
CA ASN A 40 33.10 6.54 -7.05
C ASN A 40 34.58 6.45 -6.63
N TRP A 41 35.28 5.47 -7.24
CA TRP A 41 36.62 5.17 -6.67
C TRP A 41 37.60 6.32 -6.96
N GLU A 42 37.24 7.20 -7.88
CA GLU A 42 38.13 8.37 -8.12
C GLU A 42 38.10 9.34 -6.94
N ASP A 43 37.18 9.16 -6.09
CA ASP A 43 37.07 10.08 -4.93
C ASP A 43 37.97 9.60 -3.78
N PHE A 44 38.61 8.44 -3.94
CA PHE A 44 39.44 7.87 -2.87
C PHE A 44 40.90 7.77 -3.39
N PRO A 45 41.78 8.69 -2.90
CA PRO A 45 43.18 8.60 -3.34
C PRO A 45 43.87 7.33 -2.79
N VAL A 46 44.84 6.87 -3.61
CA VAL A 46 45.59 5.65 -3.19
C VAL A 46 46.61 6.05 -2.11
N ILE A 47 46.54 5.35 -0.92
CA ILE A 47 47.50 5.66 0.17
C ILE A 47 48.19 4.35 0.58
N ASN A 48 49.34 4.51 1.36
CA ASN A 48 50.18 3.32 1.67
C ASN A 48 49.49 2.39 2.66
N SER A 49 48.80 3.01 3.60
CA SER A 49 48.11 2.15 4.57
C SER A 49 46.94 2.93 5.20
N ILE A 50 45.93 2.12 5.64
CA ILE A 50 44.79 2.70 6.38
C ILE A 50 44.77 2.09 7.78
N SER A 51 44.52 2.99 8.74
CA SER A 51 44.45 2.49 10.12
C SER A 51 43.30 1.48 10.29
N GLY A 52 43.68 0.20 10.83
CA GLY A 52 42.58 -0.77 11.06
C GLY A 52 42.38 -1.68 9.84
N ASN A 53 43.40 -2.55 9.46
CA ASN A 53 43.44 -3.51 8.34
C ASN A 53 42.26 -3.34 7.38
N PHE A 54 41.90 -2.11 6.97
CA PHE A 54 40.78 -1.87 6.02
C PHE A 54 41.36 -1.56 4.63
N HIS A 55 40.47 -1.83 3.63
CA HIS A 55 40.92 -1.64 2.24
C HIS A 55 40.50 -0.28 1.71
N ALA A 56 39.52 0.40 2.35
CA ALA A 56 39.13 1.78 2.01
C ALA A 56 38.47 2.45 3.21
N GLN A 57 38.54 3.81 3.21
CA GLN A 57 37.93 4.58 4.31
C GLN A 57 37.45 5.94 3.77
N VAL A 58 36.19 6.21 4.18
CA VAL A 58 35.64 7.52 3.76
C VAL A 58 35.68 8.46 4.97
N TYR A 59 36.20 9.60 4.69
CA TYR A 59 36.04 10.65 5.71
C TYR A 59 34.95 11.64 5.29
N SER A 60 33.89 11.68 6.19
CA SER A 60 32.79 12.65 5.94
C SER A 60 32.44 13.38 7.23
N ASP A 61 31.96 14.61 7.03
CA ASP A 61 31.59 15.40 8.21
C ASP A 61 30.41 16.32 7.87
N ILE A 62 29.82 16.83 9.01
CA ILE A 62 28.75 17.84 8.84
C ILE A 62 29.33 19.25 9.01
N GLN A 63 29.04 20.11 7.94
CA GLN A 63 29.51 21.52 8.02
C GLN A 63 28.32 22.49 7.95
N PHE A 64 28.53 23.60 8.60
CA PHE A 64 27.51 24.65 8.37
C PHE A 64 28.21 25.97 8.10
N GLU A 65 27.63 26.65 7.16
CA GLU A 65 28.14 27.99 6.83
C GLU A 65 26.97 28.90 6.43
N GLY A 66 27.13 30.12 6.84
CA GLY A 66 25.99 31.03 6.50
C GLY A 66 26.34 32.48 6.81
N ASN A 67 25.51 33.26 6.12
CA ASN A 67 25.57 34.72 6.35
C ASN A 67 24.15 35.29 6.49
N ARG A 68 23.96 35.80 7.70
CA ARG A 68 22.58 36.27 7.98
C ARG A 68 22.22 37.45 7.08
N ALA A 69 23.24 38.28 6.70
CA ALA A 69 22.97 39.43 5.81
C ALA A 69 22.52 38.96 4.42
N ASP A 70 23.01 37.83 4.07
CA ASP A 70 22.69 37.35 2.70
C ASP A 70 21.60 36.28 2.75
N LYS A 71 20.98 36.04 3.94
CA LYS A 71 19.82 35.15 4.17
C LYS A 71 20.08 33.75 3.62
N TYR A 72 21.33 33.31 4.02
CA TYR A 72 21.53 31.87 3.74
C TYR A 72 22.35 31.25 4.89
N LEU A 73 21.96 30.12 5.20
CA LEU A 73 22.65 29.28 6.20
C LEU A 73 22.53 27.81 5.78
N ASN A 74 23.71 27.26 5.43
CA ASN A 74 23.73 25.88 4.95
C ASN A 74 24.28 24.92 6.02
N ILE A 75 23.52 23.91 6.15
CA ILE A 75 24.02 22.75 6.92
C ILE A 75 24.07 21.54 5.97
N TYR A 76 25.32 21.02 5.80
CA TYR A 76 25.37 19.99 4.75
C TYR A 76 26.41 18.93 5.12
N ALA A 77 26.17 17.76 4.54
CA ALA A 77 27.14 16.66 4.68
C ALA A 77 28.16 16.71 3.53
N GLN A 78 29.39 16.47 3.88
CA GLN A 78 30.42 16.50 2.81
C GLN A 78 31.42 15.37 3.04
N MET A 79 31.98 14.94 1.83
CA MET A 79 33.09 13.97 1.86
C MET A 79 34.39 14.68 1.47
N ILE A 80 35.51 14.32 2.33
CA ILE A 80 36.80 14.99 2.07
C ILE A 80 37.75 13.96 1.44
N PRO A 81 38.00 14.11 0.06
CA PRO A 81 38.75 13.08 -0.69
C PRO A 81 40.18 12.92 -0.15
N HIS A 82 40.91 13.98 0.19
CA HIS A 82 42.33 13.82 0.56
C HIS A 82 42.47 13.19 1.94
N LYS A 83 41.36 13.16 2.71
CA LYS A 83 41.41 12.45 4.02
C LYS A 83 40.83 11.04 3.88
N SER A 84 40.28 10.88 2.69
CA SER A 84 39.77 9.51 2.43
C SER A 84 40.81 8.70 1.66
N GLY A 85 40.69 7.42 1.68
CA GLY A 85 41.78 6.74 0.94
C GLY A 85 41.44 5.27 0.74
N ARG A 86 42.15 4.75 -0.32
CA ARG A 86 42.10 3.29 -0.56
C ARG A 86 43.51 2.76 -0.78
N ILE A 87 43.72 1.42 -0.52
CA ILE A 87 45.08 0.85 -0.73
C ILE A 87 45.16 0.31 -2.16
N ASN A 88 46.37 0.31 -2.77
CA ASN A 88 46.63 0.01 -4.20
C ASN A 88 46.80 -1.51 -4.39
N GLU A 89 45.46 -2.23 -4.64
CA GLU A 89 45.50 -3.69 -4.93
C GLU A 89 44.39 -4.05 -5.92
N ALA A 90 44.70 -4.95 -6.95
CA ALA A 90 43.86 -5.35 -8.10
C ALA A 90 42.53 -5.95 -7.62
N ASP A 91 42.30 -6.26 -6.27
CA ASP A 91 41.07 -6.97 -5.84
C ASP A 91 40.27 -6.09 -4.88
N ILE A 92 40.52 -4.70 -4.71
CA ILE A 92 39.93 -3.91 -3.61
C ILE A 92 38.88 -2.95 -4.19
N GLU A 93 38.78 -2.81 -5.52
CA GLU A 93 37.75 -1.92 -6.09
C GLU A 93 36.49 -2.72 -6.41
N SER A 94 36.00 -3.36 -5.28
CA SER A 94 34.72 -4.05 -5.50
C SER A 94 33.54 -3.08 -5.33
N ASP A 95 32.46 -3.26 -6.09
CA ASP A 95 31.23 -2.45 -5.98
C ASP A 95 30.65 -2.49 -4.57
N GLN A 96 30.84 -3.57 -3.90
CA GLN A 96 30.24 -3.67 -2.55
C GLN A 96 31.00 -2.80 -1.53
N LEU A 97 32.32 -2.82 -1.67
CA LEU A 97 33.08 -1.95 -0.74
C LEU A 97 32.75 -0.48 -0.99
N LEU A 98 32.64 -0.06 -2.22
CA LEU A 98 32.26 1.34 -2.49
C LEU A 98 30.87 1.65 -1.93
N ILE A 99 29.92 0.68 -2.10
CA ILE A 99 28.58 0.88 -1.52
C ILE A 99 28.69 1.08 -0.01
N HIS A 100 29.60 0.32 0.58
CA HIS A 100 29.80 0.47 2.03
C HIS A 100 30.26 1.89 2.38
N GLU A 101 31.20 2.39 1.61
CA GLU A 101 31.71 3.74 1.93
C GLU A 101 30.66 4.80 1.61
N GLN A 102 29.88 4.53 0.60
CA GLN A 102 28.78 5.48 0.32
C GLN A 102 27.80 5.56 1.50
N HIS A 103 27.58 4.43 2.14
CA HIS A 103 26.56 4.47 3.21
C HIS A 103 27.16 5.10 4.49
N HIS A 104 28.45 5.13 4.62
CA HIS A 104 28.97 6.03 5.67
C HIS A 104 28.63 7.50 5.36
N PHE A 105 28.80 7.89 4.09
CA PHE A 105 28.44 9.27 3.67
C PHE A 105 26.94 9.50 3.84
N ASN A 106 26.11 8.43 3.55
CA ASN A 106 24.66 8.58 3.76
C ASN A 106 24.31 8.76 5.24
N ILE A 107 25.02 8.04 6.09
CA ILE A 107 24.77 8.25 7.54
C ILE A 107 25.03 9.72 7.88
N THR A 108 26.10 10.26 7.35
CA THR A 108 26.39 11.68 7.64
C THR A 108 25.25 12.59 7.15
N GLU A 109 24.77 12.26 5.98
CA GLU A 109 23.64 13.09 5.49
C GLU A 109 22.42 12.93 6.38
N TYR A 110 22.12 11.72 6.78
CA TYR A 110 20.95 11.55 7.68
C TYR A 110 21.07 12.45 8.91
N TYR A 111 22.23 12.49 9.54
CA TYR A 111 22.33 13.31 10.77
C TYR A 111 22.41 14.80 10.41
N ALA A 112 22.92 15.11 9.21
CA ALA A 112 22.82 16.53 8.80
C ALA A 112 21.35 16.96 8.69
N ARG A 113 20.45 16.02 8.24
CA ARG A 113 19.02 16.36 8.13
C ARG A 113 18.37 16.50 9.52
N LEU A 114 18.80 15.67 10.44
CA LEU A 114 18.26 15.84 11.80
C LEU A 114 18.74 17.16 12.42
N PHE A 115 20.05 17.44 12.06
CA PHE A 115 20.56 18.76 12.50
C PHE A 115 19.72 19.89 11.92
N ARG A 116 19.35 19.78 10.73
CA ARG A 116 18.52 20.85 10.12
C ARG A 116 17.12 20.87 10.75
N LYS A 117 16.60 19.66 10.91
CA LYS A 117 15.24 19.60 11.49
C LYS A 117 15.18 20.31 12.85
N GLU A 118 16.15 20.01 13.68
CA GLU A 118 16.12 20.63 15.03
C GLU A 118 16.44 22.12 14.95
N ALA A 119 17.41 22.49 14.06
CA ALA A 119 17.73 23.93 13.92
C ALA A 119 16.49 24.71 13.45
N ILE A 120 15.81 24.13 12.60
CA ILE A 120 14.58 24.78 12.10
C ILE A 120 13.57 24.93 13.24
N GLY A 121 13.36 23.87 14.04
CA GLY A 121 12.44 23.94 15.21
C GLY A 121 12.79 25.08 16.16
N ILE A 122 14.10 25.46 16.26
CA ILE A 122 14.50 26.57 17.16
C ILE A 122 14.13 27.91 16.51
N GLY A 123 14.07 27.91 15.20
CA GLY A 123 13.76 29.18 14.50
C GLY A 123 15.06 29.91 14.13
N ILE A 124 15.16 30.31 12.82
CA ILE A 124 16.42 30.90 12.29
C ILE A 124 16.75 32.19 13.04
N GLU A 125 15.72 32.89 13.52
CA GLU A 125 15.97 34.18 14.22
C GLU A 125 16.57 33.93 15.62
N ASN A 126 16.24 32.73 16.12
CA ASN A 126 16.74 32.45 17.49
C ASN A 126 17.96 31.52 17.45
N LEU A 127 18.30 31.18 16.23
CA LEU A 127 19.42 30.23 16.13
C LEU A 127 20.75 30.98 16.24
N THR A 128 21.52 30.86 17.49
CA THR A 128 22.81 31.54 17.71
C THR A 128 23.97 30.64 17.28
N ASN A 129 25.17 31.26 17.13
CA ASN A 129 26.36 30.44 16.80
C ASN A 129 26.62 29.36 17.86
N ASN A 130 26.38 29.73 19.17
CA ASN A 130 26.55 28.72 20.22
C ASN A 130 25.59 27.55 20.05
N GLU A 131 24.38 27.89 19.62
CA GLU A 131 23.39 26.81 19.42
C GLU A 131 23.84 25.93 18.23
N LEU A 132 24.29 26.56 17.15
CA LEU A 132 24.75 25.78 15.98
C LEU A 132 25.94 24.87 16.36
N GLN A 133 26.86 25.44 17.15
CA GLN A 133 28.00 24.61 17.58
C GLN A 133 27.56 23.47 18.48
N ARG A 134 26.61 23.82 19.41
CA ARG A 134 26.11 22.76 20.32
C ARG A 134 25.43 21.65 19.51
N LEU A 135 24.55 22.04 18.53
CA LEU A 135 23.85 21.03 17.72
C LEU A 135 24.85 20.26 16.85
N GLY A 136 25.78 21.05 16.23
CA GLY A 136 26.83 20.38 15.46
C GLY A 136 27.54 19.27 16.26
N LYS A 137 28.03 19.59 17.54
CA LYS A 137 28.71 18.58 18.38
C LYS A 137 27.79 17.38 18.67
N LYS A 138 26.57 17.71 18.97
CA LYS A 138 25.60 16.63 19.29
C LYS A 138 25.46 15.66 18.11
N TYR A 139 25.31 16.18 16.87
CA TYR A 139 24.95 15.25 15.78
C TYR A 139 26.22 14.66 15.15
N LEU A 140 27.34 15.38 15.28
CA LEU A 140 28.61 14.73 14.87
C LEU A 140 28.95 13.54 15.77
N GLU A 141 28.65 13.71 17.12
CA GLU A 141 28.88 12.56 18.03
C GLU A 141 27.92 11.40 17.70
N ALA A 142 26.67 11.69 17.45
CA ALA A 142 25.71 10.61 17.09
C ALA A 142 26.11 9.95 15.77
N GLU A 143 26.45 10.80 14.83
CA GLU A 143 26.96 10.25 13.55
C GLU A 143 28.13 9.30 13.77
N ARG A 144 29.11 9.74 14.52
CA ARG A 144 30.30 8.88 14.78
C ARG A 144 29.89 7.53 15.41
N LEU A 145 28.99 7.56 16.38
CA LEU A 145 28.58 6.30 17.06
C LEU A 145 27.88 5.36 16.09
N MET A 146 27.08 5.90 15.19
CA MET A 146 26.39 4.98 14.26
C MET A 146 27.37 4.44 13.21
N GLN A 147 28.29 5.30 12.71
CA GLN A 147 29.29 4.78 11.75
C GLN A 147 30.10 3.63 12.36
N LEU A 148 30.46 3.78 13.73
CA LEU A 148 31.20 2.69 14.41
C LEU A 148 30.35 1.42 14.52
N GLN A 149 29.12 1.69 14.83
CA GLN A 149 28.24 0.50 14.92
C GLN A 149 28.10 -0.18 13.55
N TYR A 150 27.90 0.64 12.49
CA TYR A 150 27.78 0.07 11.14
C TYR A 150 29.04 -0.72 10.77
N ASP A 151 30.21 -0.25 11.02
CA ASP A 151 31.45 -0.99 10.72
C ASP A 151 31.55 -2.28 11.55
N ASP A 152 31.20 -2.16 12.84
CA ASP A 152 31.31 -3.34 13.74
C ASP A 152 30.37 -4.45 13.30
N GLU A 153 29.15 -4.10 12.97
CA GLU A 153 28.15 -5.17 12.70
C GLU A 153 28.34 -5.71 11.29
N SER A 154 28.84 -4.84 10.39
CA SER A 154 29.02 -5.33 9.00
C SER A 154 30.44 -5.88 8.80
N LYS A 155 31.20 -5.81 9.98
CA LYS A 155 32.63 -6.17 9.91
C LYS A 155 33.31 -5.53 8.70
N HIS A 156 32.91 -4.25 8.45
CA HIS A 156 33.49 -3.42 7.38
C HIS A 156 33.33 -4.08 6.01
N ASN A 157 32.15 -4.61 5.68
CA ASN A 157 31.63 -5.09 4.39
C ASN A 157 31.96 -6.57 4.19
N THR A 158 32.61 -7.19 5.24
CA THR A 158 32.92 -8.63 5.03
C THR A 158 31.74 -9.49 5.46
N GLN A 159 30.70 -8.86 6.22
CA GLN A 159 29.46 -9.59 6.54
C GLN A 159 28.31 -9.02 5.69
N TRP A 160 28.05 -9.66 4.60
CA TRP A 160 27.23 -9.06 3.52
C TRP A 160 25.77 -8.91 3.98
N PRO A 161 25.27 -9.95 4.68
CA PRO A 161 23.88 -9.79 5.10
C PRO A 161 23.71 -8.62 6.09
N ALA A 162 24.63 -8.51 6.98
CA ALA A 162 24.54 -7.37 7.92
C ALA A 162 24.70 -6.02 7.18
N GLN A 163 25.64 -6.02 6.22
CA GLN A 163 25.81 -4.76 5.45
C GLN A 163 24.52 -4.42 4.69
N ARG A 164 23.92 -5.43 4.03
CA ARG A 164 22.67 -5.16 3.30
C ARG A 164 21.57 -4.66 4.25
N TYR A 165 21.38 -5.26 5.37
CA TYR A 165 20.43 -4.71 6.35
C TYR A 165 20.69 -3.21 6.58
N TRP A 166 21.93 -2.88 6.86
CA TRP A 166 22.23 -1.47 7.20
C TRP A 166 21.96 -0.56 6.00
N GLU A 167 22.34 -1.10 4.80
CA GLU A 167 22.07 -0.24 3.62
C GLU A 167 20.58 0.13 3.54
N LEU A 168 19.73 -0.82 3.73
CA LEU A 168 18.28 -0.55 3.62
C LEU A 168 17.79 0.26 4.82
N TYR A 169 18.38 -0.09 5.95
CA TYR A 169 18.00 0.69 7.15
C TYR A 169 18.36 2.17 6.99
N ILE A 170 19.57 2.44 6.55
CA ILE A 170 20.02 3.84 6.40
C ILE A 170 19.19 4.51 5.30
N ASP A 171 18.96 3.76 4.15
CA ASP A 171 18.08 4.33 3.09
C ASP A 171 16.69 4.69 3.65
N GLY A 172 16.15 3.81 4.50
CA GLY A 172 14.85 4.11 5.15
C GLY A 172 14.90 5.40 5.98
N LEU A 173 16.07 5.54 6.73
CA LEU A 173 16.18 6.78 7.55
C LEU A 173 16.21 8.02 6.65
N LEU A 174 16.88 7.93 5.55
CA LEU A 174 16.91 9.11 4.66
C LEU A 174 15.52 9.38 4.08
N ARG A 175 14.81 8.31 3.81
CA ARG A 175 13.43 8.55 3.33
C ARG A 175 12.58 9.21 4.42
N GLU A 176 12.78 8.87 5.63
CA GLU A 176 11.97 9.45 6.72
C GLU A 176 12.27 10.93 6.92
N THR A 177 13.51 11.27 6.47
CA THR A 177 13.86 12.68 6.75
C THR A 177 13.98 13.46 5.44
N ALA A 178 13.29 12.98 4.42
CA ALA A 178 13.45 13.54 3.05
C ALA A 178 13.03 15.01 3.02
N ASN A 179 12.19 15.41 3.97
CA ASN A 179 11.72 16.83 3.94
C ASN A 179 12.80 17.79 4.43
N TYR A 180 13.84 17.25 4.83
CA TYR A 180 14.89 18.16 5.33
C TYR A 180 16.16 17.96 4.50
N SER A 181 15.96 17.64 3.22
CA SER A 181 17.13 17.34 2.35
C SER A 181 17.73 18.64 1.81
N ASN A 182 16.95 19.76 1.83
CA ASN A 182 17.55 21.03 1.37
C ASN A 182 18.54 21.60 2.40
N GLN A 183 19.72 21.95 1.89
CA GLN A 183 20.82 22.30 2.82
C GLN A 183 20.68 23.73 3.34
N ASP A 184 19.88 24.51 2.68
CA ASP A 184 19.74 25.92 3.10
C ASP A 184 18.53 26.09 4.04
N LEU A 185 18.86 26.50 5.27
CA LEU A 185 17.80 26.58 6.30
C LEU A 185 16.79 27.67 5.93
N TYR A 186 17.25 28.72 5.29
CA TYR A 186 16.31 29.83 4.95
C TYR A 186 15.26 29.34 3.96
N SER A 187 15.53 28.28 3.29
CA SER A 187 14.49 27.73 2.40
C SER A 187 13.30 27.19 3.20
N TYR A 188 13.50 27.07 4.56
CA TYR A 188 12.40 26.49 5.38
C TYR A 188 11.69 27.60 6.17
N GLN A 189 12.17 28.86 6.24
CA GLN A 189 11.76 29.97 7.11
C GLN A 189 10.34 30.43 6.76
N ASP A 190 9.88 30.31 5.44
CA ASP A 190 8.49 30.69 5.10
C ASP A 190 7.52 29.54 5.37
N PHE A 191 8.14 28.44 5.63
CA PHE A 191 7.40 27.21 5.98
C PHE A 191 6.57 27.42 7.25
N TYR A 192 6.70 28.40 8.15
CA TYR A 192 6.00 28.45 9.47
C TYR A 192 5.57 29.89 9.75
N LYS A 193 5.68 30.92 8.72
CA LYS A 193 5.34 32.33 9.04
C LYS A 193 3.86 32.58 8.74
N GLN A 194 3.23 33.48 9.42
CA GLN A 194 1.83 33.90 9.63
C GLN A 194 1.35 34.76 8.45
N ASP A 195 2.13 34.56 7.10
CA ASP A 195 1.46 35.29 5.98
C ASP A 195 1.81 34.63 4.66
N SER A 196 2.22 33.24 4.72
CA SER A 196 2.51 32.63 3.40
C SER A 196 1.22 32.45 2.59
N PRO A 197 1.27 32.82 1.23
CA PRO A 197 0.10 32.54 0.39
C PRO A 197 0.03 31.05 -0.01
N TRP A 198 1.01 30.23 0.49
CA TRP A 198 1.03 28.82 0.09
C TRP A 198 0.69 27.92 1.29
N PHE A 199 -0.11 26.86 0.95
CA PHE A 199 -0.52 25.95 2.04
C PHE A 199 -0.64 24.54 1.49
N ARG A 200 -0.31 23.56 2.45
CA ARG A 200 -0.41 22.15 2.02
C ARG A 200 -1.84 21.63 2.15
N LYS A 201 -2.50 22.25 3.03
CA LYS A 201 -3.89 21.78 3.19
C LYS A 201 -4.82 22.98 3.35
N VAL A 202 -6.01 22.88 2.74
CA VAL A 202 -7.06 23.88 3.00
C VAL A 202 -8.36 23.14 3.31
N TYR A 203 -9.22 23.82 4.08
CA TYR A 203 -10.52 23.24 4.48
C TYR A 203 -11.57 24.34 4.47
N GLN A 204 -12.84 23.77 4.37
CA GLN A 204 -13.94 24.75 4.59
C GLN A 204 -14.77 24.32 5.80
N SER A 205 -14.92 25.39 6.69
CA SER A 205 -15.74 25.05 7.89
C SER A 205 -17.22 24.96 7.50
N LEU A 206 -18.04 24.53 8.52
CA LEU A 206 -19.50 24.44 8.26
C LEU A 206 -20.10 25.81 7.96
N GLU A 207 -19.52 26.78 8.34
CA GLU A 207 -20.05 28.15 8.13
C GLU A 207 -19.46 28.77 6.86
N GLY A 208 -18.58 27.93 6.19
CA GLY A 208 -18.12 28.37 4.87
C GLY A 208 -16.82 29.18 4.94
N GLU A 209 -16.18 29.18 6.11
CA GLU A 209 -14.88 29.86 6.25
C GLU A 209 -13.74 28.99 5.70
N LEU A 210 -12.85 29.69 4.88
CA LEU A 210 -11.69 28.94 4.37
C LEU A 210 -10.59 28.85 5.45
N LEU A 211 -10.23 27.62 5.76
CA LEU A 211 -9.16 27.36 6.75
C LEU A 211 -7.91 26.88 6.01
N THR A 212 -6.72 27.51 6.37
CA THR A 212 -5.46 27.11 5.71
C THR A 212 -4.54 26.44 6.74
N SER A 213 -3.93 25.31 6.37
CA SER A 213 -3.10 24.51 7.31
C SER A 213 -1.79 24.11 6.61
N TYR A 214 -0.68 24.08 7.51
CA TYR A 214 0.65 23.63 7.02
C TYR A 214 1.17 24.59 5.95
N PRO A 215 1.55 25.87 6.37
CA PRO A 215 2.08 26.86 5.42
C PRO A 215 3.36 26.35 4.74
N GLU A 216 3.47 26.89 3.47
CA GLU A 216 4.62 26.42 2.68
C GLU A 216 5.31 27.63 2.02
N ASN A 217 6.62 27.44 1.65
CA ASN A 217 7.31 28.57 0.98
C ASN A 217 7.27 28.39 -0.54
N THR A 218 7.70 29.45 -1.19
CA THR A 218 7.60 29.48 -2.66
C THR A 218 8.47 28.39 -3.30
N ILE A 219 9.64 28.19 -2.70
CA ILE A 219 10.57 27.21 -3.31
C ILE A 219 9.99 25.79 -3.20
N ASN A 220 9.33 25.47 -2.09
CA ASN A 220 8.87 24.08 -1.90
C ASN A 220 7.46 23.90 -2.47
N SER A 221 6.89 25.06 -2.99
CA SER A 221 5.54 24.95 -3.54
C SER A 221 5.55 24.20 -4.87
N MET A 222 6.73 23.85 -5.34
CA MET A 222 6.79 23.14 -6.64
C MET A 222 6.67 21.63 -6.44
N TYR A 223 6.63 21.23 -5.08
CA TYR A 223 6.61 19.77 -4.86
C TYR A 223 5.28 19.38 -4.20
N GLY A 224 4.82 18.21 -4.63
CA GLY A 224 3.59 17.62 -4.01
C GLY A 224 2.37 18.53 -4.20
N GLU A 225 1.36 18.27 -3.34
CA GLU A 225 0.12 19.08 -3.44
C GLU A 225 0.25 20.35 -2.56
N VAL A 226 -0.11 21.48 -3.26
CA VAL A 226 0.01 22.74 -2.50
C VAL A 226 -1.04 23.73 -3.03
N TYR A 227 -1.42 24.64 -2.11
CA TYR A 227 -2.44 25.66 -2.47
C TYR A 227 -1.84 27.06 -2.35
N ASN A 228 -2.14 27.77 -3.38
CA ASN A 228 -1.87 29.23 -3.24
C ASN A 228 -3.17 30.00 -2.97
N VAL A 229 -3.12 30.76 -1.87
CA VAL A 229 -4.39 31.38 -1.44
C VAL A 229 -4.18 32.90 -1.47
N VAL A 230 -4.99 33.53 -2.33
CA VAL A 230 -4.92 35.00 -2.42
C VAL A 230 -6.25 35.60 -1.90
N ARG A 231 -6.02 36.41 -0.81
CA ARG A 231 -7.25 36.95 -0.18
C ARG A 231 -7.43 38.42 -0.59
N LYS A 232 -8.65 38.74 -1.14
CA LYS A 232 -9.07 40.14 -1.41
C LYS A 232 -10.24 40.55 -0.50
N PRO A 233 -10.50 41.90 -0.39
CA PRO A 233 -11.53 42.37 0.56
C PRO A 233 -12.88 41.67 0.33
N ASP A 234 -13.17 41.27 -0.97
CA ASP A 234 -14.53 40.70 -1.17
C ASP A 234 -14.44 39.32 -1.82
N SER A 235 -13.14 38.83 -1.95
CA SER A 235 -13.06 37.49 -2.57
C SER A 235 -11.74 36.82 -2.20
N THR A 236 -11.77 35.52 -2.36
CA THR A 236 -10.56 34.71 -2.18
C THR A 236 -10.38 33.81 -3.40
N VAL A 237 -9.12 33.87 -3.89
CA VAL A 237 -8.80 32.97 -5.01
C VAL A 237 -7.82 31.90 -4.53
N ILE A 238 -8.21 30.66 -4.93
CA ILE A 238 -7.37 29.53 -4.48
C ILE A 238 -6.86 28.79 -5.73
N LEU A 239 -5.58 28.61 -5.75
CA LEU A 239 -4.98 27.84 -6.86
C LEU A 239 -4.37 26.55 -6.33
N PHE A 240 -4.67 25.48 -7.11
CA PHE A 240 -4.15 24.17 -6.66
C PHE A 240 -3.05 23.70 -7.62
N TYR A 241 -1.93 23.44 -6.95
CA TYR A 241 -0.80 22.93 -7.76
C TYR A 241 -0.45 21.51 -7.33
N LYS A 242 -0.07 20.72 -8.28
CA LYS A 242 0.59 19.41 -8.00
C LYS A 242 1.90 19.33 -8.77
N ASN A 243 2.95 19.23 -7.94
CA ASN A 243 4.34 19.18 -8.45
C ASN A 243 4.61 20.34 -9.41
N GLY A 244 4.08 21.55 -9.01
CA GLY A 244 4.47 22.80 -9.72
C GLY A 244 3.52 23.10 -10.88
N THR A 245 2.67 22.12 -11.12
CA THR A 245 1.74 22.36 -12.26
C THR A 245 0.33 22.61 -11.75
N LEU A 246 -0.20 23.64 -12.35
CA LEU A 246 -1.61 23.92 -12.03
C LEU A 246 -2.53 22.87 -12.68
N VAL A 247 -3.25 22.13 -11.81
CA VAL A 247 -4.07 21.02 -12.39
C VAL A 247 -5.36 20.91 -11.57
N ASN A 248 -6.39 20.27 -12.19
CA ASN A 248 -7.62 20.00 -11.42
C ASN A 248 -7.39 18.96 -10.32
N GLY A 249 -7.82 19.31 -9.09
CA GLY A 249 -7.63 18.34 -7.97
C GLY A 249 -7.71 19.09 -6.64
N GLY A 250 -7.21 18.42 -5.56
CA GLY A 250 -7.18 19.03 -4.22
C GLY A 250 -8.56 19.07 -3.58
N TYR A 251 -8.66 19.94 -2.57
CA TYR A 251 -9.89 19.97 -1.73
C TYR A 251 -11.08 20.43 -2.57
N PHE A 252 -10.87 21.31 -3.59
CA PHE A 252 -12.03 21.84 -4.35
C PHE A 252 -12.16 21.11 -5.69
N GLU A 253 -11.20 20.10 -5.97
CA GLU A 253 -11.22 19.24 -7.19
C GLU A 253 -11.12 20.09 -8.46
N ALA A 254 -10.67 21.33 -8.26
CA ALA A 254 -10.46 22.21 -9.43
C ALA A 254 -9.08 22.87 -9.31
N ALA A 255 -8.62 23.28 -10.53
CA ALA A 255 -7.28 23.95 -10.54
C ALA A 255 -7.38 25.34 -9.92
N GLN A 256 -8.46 26.05 -10.21
CA GLN A 256 -8.67 27.39 -9.63
C GLN A 256 -10.05 27.49 -8.98
N THR A 257 -10.04 28.23 -7.84
CA THR A 257 -11.33 28.41 -7.14
C THR A 257 -11.42 29.85 -6.62
N SER A 258 -12.60 30.42 -6.92
CA SER A 258 -12.85 31.77 -6.37
C SER A 258 -14.05 31.74 -5.41
N ILE A 259 -13.78 32.39 -4.31
CA ILE A 259 -14.88 32.47 -3.32
C ILE A 259 -15.21 33.95 -3.13
N THR A 260 -16.50 34.30 -3.42
CA THR A 260 -16.92 35.70 -3.24
C THR A 260 -17.99 35.80 -2.14
N TYR A 261 -17.83 36.97 -1.44
CA TYR A 261 -18.75 37.18 -0.32
C TYR A 261 -19.61 38.42 -0.60
N SER A 262 -20.92 38.23 -0.56
CA SER A 262 -21.78 39.42 -0.78
C SER A 262 -22.25 40.01 0.55
N ASP A 263 -22.59 41.33 0.52
CA ASP A 263 -23.03 42.07 1.73
C ASP A 263 -24.36 41.53 2.25
N ASN A 264 -25.08 40.78 1.44
CA ASN A 264 -26.40 40.26 1.85
C ASN A 264 -26.29 38.85 2.43
N GLY A 265 -24.97 38.40 2.73
CA GLY A 265 -24.86 37.12 3.46
C GLY A 265 -24.78 35.92 2.50
N SER A 266 -24.71 36.19 1.07
CA SER A 266 -24.53 35.11 0.07
C SER A 266 -23.05 34.88 -0.25
N ARG A 267 -22.77 33.60 -0.43
CA ARG A 267 -21.40 33.17 -0.77
C ARG A 267 -21.44 32.36 -2.07
N GLU A 268 -20.48 32.69 -2.90
CA GLU A 268 -20.44 31.93 -4.18
C GLU A 268 -19.04 31.37 -4.41
N VAL A 269 -19.02 30.07 -4.75
CA VAL A 269 -17.75 29.41 -5.09
C VAL A 269 -17.77 29.07 -6.59
N LYS A 270 -16.77 29.58 -7.27
CA LYS A 270 -16.64 29.24 -8.71
C LYS A 270 -15.35 28.44 -8.95
N ARG A 271 -15.51 27.49 -9.90
CA ARG A 271 -14.35 26.60 -10.12
C ARG A 271 -13.97 26.65 -11.60
N PHE A 272 -12.65 26.58 -11.76
CA PHE A 272 -12.14 26.70 -13.15
C PHE A 272 -11.04 25.65 -13.36
N ASP A 273 -10.97 25.23 -14.63
CA ASP A 273 -9.83 24.35 -14.92
C ASP A 273 -8.53 25.15 -15.03
N ALA A 274 -7.44 24.49 -15.41
CA ALA A 274 -6.10 25.14 -15.36
C ALA A 274 -6.02 26.29 -16.36
N GLU A 275 -6.87 26.24 -17.39
CA GLU A 275 -6.82 27.31 -18.44
C GLU A 275 -7.77 28.45 -18.09
N GLY A 276 -8.48 28.25 -17.01
CA GLY A 276 -9.36 29.36 -16.58
C GLY A 276 -10.78 29.20 -17.12
N SER A 277 -11.05 28.09 -17.74
CA SER A 277 -12.42 27.83 -18.20
C SER A 277 -13.29 27.22 -17.10
N PRO A 278 -14.64 27.57 -17.12
CA PRO A 278 -15.54 26.96 -16.13
C PRO A 278 -15.38 25.42 -16.08
N PHE A 279 -15.25 25.00 -14.81
CA PHE A 279 -15.01 23.55 -14.67
C PHE A 279 -16.11 22.91 -13.82
N SER A 280 -16.61 21.75 -14.29
CA SER A 280 -17.55 20.94 -13.50
C SER A 280 -17.36 19.46 -13.85
N ASN A 281 -17.66 18.65 -12.92
CA ASN A 281 -17.78 17.20 -13.17
C ASN A 281 -18.90 16.61 -12.32
N THR A 282 -18.89 15.27 -12.25
CA THR A 282 -20.07 14.64 -11.57
C THR A 282 -20.09 15.00 -10.09
N THR A 283 -19.01 15.40 -9.51
CA THR A 283 -18.97 15.59 -8.04
C THR A 283 -18.83 17.08 -7.71
N VAL A 284 -18.59 17.96 -8.66
CA VAL A 284 -18.48 19.40 -8.31
C VAL A 284 -19.15 20.20 -9.44
N ALA A 285 -19.83 21.22 -9.03
CA ALA A 285 -20.42 22.14 -10.01
C ALA A 285 -19.51 23.36 -10.21
N HIS A 286 -19.77 23.97 -11.51
CA HIS A 286 -18.95 25.19 -11.73
C HIS A 286 -19.24 26.24 -10.67
N ILE A 287 -20.54 26.54 -10.39
CA ILE A 287 -20.88 27.58 -9.38
C ILE A 287 -21.68 26.91 -8.25
N THR A 288 -21.18 27.18 -7.00
CA THR A 288 -21.97 26.85 -5.79
C THR A 288 -22.36 28.13 -5.05
N ARG A 289 -23.66 28.24 -4.99
CA ARG A 289 -24.13 29.45 -4.28
C ARG A 289 -24.78 29.06 -2.94
N THR A 290 -24.29 29.78 -1.91
CA THR A 290 -24.84 29.52 -0.56
C THR A 290 -25.44 30.81 0.00
N ILE A 291 -26.75 30.70 0.33
CA ILE A 291 -27.44 31.86 0.94
C ILE A 291 -27.77 31.54 2.41
N SER A 292 -27.33 32.49 3.25
CA SER A 292 -27.63 32.29 4.68
C SER A 292 -28.65 33.32 5.15
N ASP A 293 -29.60 32.79 5.91
CA ASP A 293 -30.57 33.77 6.46
C ASP A 293 -30.12 34.27 7.84
N GLU A 294 -30.89 35.12 8.52
CA GLU A 294 -30.50 35.80 9.78
C GLU A 294 -30.31 34.79 10.91
N ASN A 295 -30.92 33.58 10.70
CA ASN A 295 -30.80 32.56 11.76
C ASN A 295 -29.63 31.60 11.47
N GLY A 296 -28.89 31.92 10.32
CA GLY A 296 -27.70 31.10 10.01
C GLY A 296 -28.06 29.85 9.20
N ASN A 297 -29.42 29.66 8.88
CA ASN A 297 -29.78 28.57 7.94
C ASN A 297 -29.25 28.83 6.53
N ILE A 298 -28.93 27.70 5.90
CA ILE A 298 -28.29 27.97 4.59
C ILE A 298 -29.07 27.20 3.51
N THR A 299 -29.13 27.82 2.38
CA THR A 299 -29.53 27.12 1.15
C THR A 299 -28.37 27.14 0.15
N ARG A 300 -28.00 25.89 -0.23
CA ARG A 300 -26.90 25.79 -1.21
C ARG A 300 -27.45 25.24 -2.53
N THR A 301 -27.13 25.94 -3.64
CA THR A 301 -27.61 25.51 -4.96
C THR A 301 -26.44 25.45 -5.94
N TYR A 302 -26.58 24.57 -6.98
CA TYR A 302 -25.44 24.32 -7.88
C TYR A 302 -25.80 24.74 -9.31
N PHE A 303 -24.80 25.34 -9.98
CA PHE A 303 -25.15 25.92 -11.29
C PHE A 303 -24.02 25.62 -12.28
N ASP A 304 -24.48 25.51 -13.57
CA ASP A 304 -23.44 25.46 -14.62
C ASP A 304 -22.97 26.87 -14.97
N GLU A 305 -22.17 27.03 -15.98
CA GLU A 305 -21.52 28.33 -16.31
C GLU A 305 -22.55 29.34 -16.79
N ASN A 306 -23.74 28.85 -17.22
CA ASN A 306 -24.78 29.79 -17.74
C ASN A 306 -25.81 30.12 -16.67
N GLY A 307 -25.56 29.57 -15.50
CA GLY A 307 -26.49 29.91 -14.40
C GLY A 307 -27.67 28.91 -14.35
N ASN A 308 -27.61 27.90 -15.20
CA ASN A 308 -28.66 26.87 -15.09
C ASN A 308 -28.37 25.89 -13.94
N ARG A 309 -29.52 25.40 -13.28
CA ARG A 309 -29.35 24.46 -12.15
C ARG A 309 -28.85 23.10 -12.66
N VAL A 310 -27.82 22.62 -11.85
CA VAL A 310 -27.31 21.28 -12.22
C VAL A 310 -27.19 20.44 -10.93
N ALA A 311 -27.08 19.14 -11.13
CA ALA A 311 -26.97 18.26 -9.94
C ALA A 311 -25.49 17.97 -9.66
N LYS A 312 -25.13 18.00 -8.34
CA LYS A 312 -23.88 17.47 -7.79
C LYS A 312 -24.15 16.21 -6.95
N ASN A 313 -23.58 15.06 -7.50
CA ASN A 313 -23.88 13.76 -6.87
C ASN A 313 -25.38 13.55 -6.72
N GLY A 314 -26.09 13.97 -7.78
CA GLY A 314 -27.54 13.67 -7.77
C GLY A 314 -28.33 14.70 -6.93
N VAL A 315 -27.64 15.77 -6.37
CA VAL A 315 -28.32 16.75 -5.48
C VAL A 315 -28.30 18.11 -6.18
N TYR A 316 -29.48 18.72 -6.32
CA TYR A 316 -29.59 20.06 -6.96
C TYR A 316 -29.58 21.17 -5.91
N LYS A 317 -30.03 20.72 -4.75
CA LYS A 317 -30.16 21.76 -3.72
C LYS A 317 -30.00 21.14 -2.33
N LEU A 318 -29.18 21.88 -1.46
CA LEU A 318 -29.04 21.49 -0.04
C LEU A 318 -29.63 22.57 0.87
N LYS A 319 -30.43 22.07 1.81
CA LYS A 319 -30.91 23.00 2.86
C LYS A 319 -30.35 22.59 4.23
N GLY A 320 -29.75 23.64 4.89
CA GLY A 320 -29.16 23.37 6.23
C GLY A 320 -29.83 24.22 7.31
N ILE A 321 -30.18 23.55 8.36
CA ILE A 321 -30.73 24.28 9.52
C ILE A 321 -29.64 24.38 10.60
N TRP A 322 -29.29 25.68 10.89
CA TRP A 322 -28.19 25.92 11.84
C TRP A 322 -28.74 26.03 13.27
N ASN A 323 -28.00 25.39 14.16
CA ASN A 323 -28.26 25.52 15.61
C ASN A 323 -27.04 26.16 16.30
N ALA A 324 -27.23 27.41 16.69
CA ALA A 324 -26.08 28.21 17.20
C ALA A 324 -25.62 27.70 18.56
N ALA A 325 -26.59 27.21 19.41
CA ALA A 325 -26.20 26.72 20.76
C ALA A 325 -25.33 25.46 20.68
N GLU A 326 -25.63 24.63 19.66
CA GLU A 326 -24.89 23.35 19.57
C GLU A 326 -23.80 23.45 18.49
N LYS A 327 -23.78 24.68 17.83
CA LYS A 327 -22.85 24.82 16.68
C LYS A 327 -22.93 23.61 15.75
N SER A 328 -24.16 23.33 15.31
CA SER A 328 -24.38 22.14 14.46
C SER A 328 -25.29 22.52 13.29
N MET A 329 -25.08 21.73 12.18
CA MET A 329 -25.91 21.94 10.98
C MET A 329 -26.59 20.63 10.58
N TYR A 330 -27.97 20.73 10.49
CA TYR A 330 -28.78 19.60 9.99
C TYR A 330 -29.13 19.86 8.51
N SER A 331 -28.50 19.00 7.63
CA SER A 331 -28.62 19.28 6.19
C SER A 331 -29.52 18.23 5.52
N SER A 332 -30.35 18.73 4.53
CA SER A 332 -31.23 17.85 3.73
C SER A 332 -30.97 18.11 2.24
N TYR A 333 -31.21 17.06 1.40
CA TYR A 333 -30.76 17.12 -0.01
C TYR A 333 -31.97 16.96 -0.93
N PHE A 334 -31.94 17.71 -2.06
CA PHE A 334 -33.18 17.74 -2.88
C PHE A 334 -32.79 17.66 -4.36
N ASN A 335 -33.66 17.01 -5.10
CA ASN A 335 -33.43 16.99 -6.56
C ASN A 335 -34.00 18.25 -7.22
N LYS A 336 -34.05 18.30 -8.55
CA LYS A 336 -34.40 19.54 -9.29
C LYS A 336 -35.86 19.92 -9.03
N ASP A 337 -36.69 18.89 -8.67
CA ASP A 337 -38.14 19.17 -8.47
C ASP A 337 -38.43 19.47 -7.00
N GLY A 338 -37.33 19.51 -6.20
CA GLY A 338 -37.54 19.84 -4.78
C GLY A 338 -37.89 18.60 -3.94
N MET A 339 -37.78 17.40 -4.55
CA MET A 339 -38.05 16.17 -3.76
C MET A 339 -36.77 15.69 -3.05
N PRO A 340 -36.97 15.21 -1.74
CA PRO A 340 -35.80 14.72 -0.99
C PRO A 340 -35.10 13.56 -1.72
N VAL A 341 -33.78 13.67 -1.75
CA VAL A 341 -33.03 12.57 -2.38
C VAL A 341 -31.88 12.16 -1.45
N LYS A 342 -31.32 11.05 -1.71
CA LYS A 342 -30.18 10.57 -0.88
C LYS A 342 -28.86 11.14 -1.42
N ARG A 343 -28.06 11.41 -0.46
CA ARG A 343 -26.63 11.61 -0.74
C ARG A 343 -25.81 10.60 0.06
N PHE A 344 -25.06 9.73 -0.68
CA PHE A 344 -24.26 8.63 -0.10
C PHE A 344 -25.13 7.77 0.82
N LYS A 345 -26.59 7.58 0.57
CA LYS A 345 -27.62 6.67 1.13
C LYS A 345 -28.37 7.35 2.30
N ALA A 346 -27.92 8.71 2.63
CA ALA A 346 -28.69 9.36 3.71
C ALA A 346 -29.49 10.55 3.14
N TYR A 347 -30.65 10.74 3.73
CA TYR A 347 -31.48 11.89 3.29
C TYR A 347 -31.11 13.15 4.06
N HIS A 348 -30.63 12.86 5.30
CA HIS A 348 -30.24 14.00 6.14
C HIS A 348 -28.92 13.69 6.86
N GLU A 349 -28.19 14.82 7.09
CA GLU A 349 -26.93 14.66 7.84
C GLU A 349 -26.79 15.77 8.88
N LEU A 350 -26.34 15.32 10.04
CA LEU A 350 -26.05 16.32 11.10
C LEU A 350 -24.54 16.41 11.32
N ARG A 351 -24.06 17.64 11.19
CA ARG A 351 -22.64 17.89 11.54
C ARG A 351 -22.53 18.89 12.68
N GLU A 352 -21.57 18.51 13.58
CA GLU A 352 -21.28 19.42 14.70
C GLU A 352 -19.85 19.94 14.58
N MET A 353 -19.81 21.21 14.79
CA MET A 353 -18.49 21.85 14.62
C MET A 353 -17.77 21.90 15.97
N GLY A 354 -16.41 21.64 15.88
CA GLY A 354 -15.59 21.72 17.12
C GLY A 354 -15.08 23.14 17.34
N ALA A 355 -14.27 23.33 18.40
CA ALA A 355 -13.74 24.66 18.79
C ALA A 355 -12.82 25.21 17.70
N ASN A 356 -12.15 24.33 16.96
CA ASN A 356 -11.21 24.84 15.94
C ASN A 356 -11.89 24.96 14.57
N LYS A 357 -13.34 24.78 14.56
CA LYS A 357 -14.18 25.07 13.39
C LYS A 357 -14.17 23.87 12.42
N VAL A 358 -13.53 22.79 12.80
CA VAL A 358 -13.58 21.56 11.99
C VAL A 358 -14.70 20.64 12.53
N THR A 359 -15.29 19.94 11.62
CA THR A 359 -16.38 19.03 12.00
C THR A 359 -15.89 17.98 13.01
N LYS A 360 -16.59 17.90 14.11
CA LYS A 360 -16.17 16.89 15.13
C LYS A 360 -17.18 15.74 15.19
N ILE A 361 -18.37 15.98 14.68
CA ILE A 361 -19.34 14.86 14.70
C ILE A 361 -20.10 14.86 13.38
N ILE A 362 -20.36 13.60 12.93
CA ILE A 362 -21.25 13.43 11.77
C ILE A 362 -22.24 12.30 12.07
N SER A 363 -23.57 12.61 11.73
CA SER A 363 -24.60 11.55 11.89
C SER A 363 -25.52 11.56 10.67
N SER A 364 -26.03 10.29 10.34
CA SER A 364 -26.85 10.19 9.12
C SER A 364 -28.30 9.82 9.49
N PHE A 365 -29.29 10.36 8.61
CA PHE A 365 -30.70 10.15 8.98
C PHE A 365 -31.50 9.77 7.73
N SER A 366 -32.55 8.95 8.01
CA SER A 366 -33.47 8.54 6.93
C SER A 366 -34.31 9.72 6.42
N LYS A 367 -35.20 9.38 5.40
CA LYS A 367 -36.09 10.44 4.84
C LYS A 367 -37.01 11.01 5.91
N GLY A 368 -37.48 10.16 6.85
CA GLY A 368 -38.40 10.60 7.93
C GLY A 368 -37.66 11.25 9.11
N GLY A 369 -36.26 11.33 8.95
CA GLY A 369 -35.49 12.00 10.03
C GLY A 369 -35.08 11.03 11.13
N LYS A 370 -35.23 9.76 10.88
CA LYS A 370 -34.76 8.78 11.89
C LYS A 370 -33.29 8.43 11.64
N PRO A 371 -32.50 8.25 12.85
CA PRO A 371 -31.09 7.86 12.69
C PRO A 371 -30.93 6.59 11.84
N MET A 372 -29.83 6.63 11.05
CA MET A 372 -29.62 5.45 10.18
C MET A 372 -28.12 5.20 10.03
N LEU A 373 -27.70 3.98 9.59
CA LEU A 373 -26.29 3.67 9.27
C LEU A 373 -25.92 4.20 7.89
N ASP A 374 -24.62 4.67 7.92
CA ASP A 374 -24.20 5.18 6.59
C ASP A 374 -23.64 4.03 5.75
N GLU A 375 -23.03 4.29 4.59
CA GLU A 375 -22.57 3.25 3.63
C GLU A 375 -21.51 2.34 4.25
N PHE A 376 -20.97 2.86 5.37
CA PHE A 376 -19.93 2.04 6.01
C PHE A 376 -20.47 1.41 7.31
N PHE A 377 -21.83 1.48 7.36
CA PHE A 377 -22.53 0.87 8.50
C PHE A 377 -22.17 1.56 9.83
N ILE A 378 -21.93 2.88 9.66
CA ILE A 378 -21.61 3.70 10.86
C ILE A 378 -22.74 4.73 11.07
N PHE A 379 -23.11 4.80 12.28
CA PHE A 379 -24.17 5.78 12.61
C PHE A 379 -23.56 7.14 12.92
N LYS A 380 -22.53 7.08 13.65
CA LYS A 380 -22.01 8.38 14.13
C LYS A 380 -20.48 8.33 14.18
N TYR A 381 -19.89 9.48 13.61
CA TYR A 381 -18.43 9.67 13.70
C TYR A 381 -18.11 10.80 14.69
N VAL A 382 -17.08 10.48 15.45
CA VAL A 382 -16.62 11.54 16.38
C VAL A 382 -15.12 11.75 16.13
N TYR A 383 -14.80 13.07 15.89
CA TYR A 383 -13.41 13.37 15.55
C TYR A 383 -12.81 14.35 16.57
N GLU A 384 -11.53 14.10 16.78
CA GLU A 384 -10.71 15.13 17.46
C GLU A 384 -9.67 15.68 16.47
N SER A 385 -9.52 16.98 16.55
CA SER A 385 -8.58 17.59 15.58
C SER A 385 -7.58 18.47 16.31
N ASN A 386 -6.43 18.77 15.55
CA ASN A 386 -5.43 19.65 16.19
C ASN A 386 -5.50 21.06 15.57
N ASP A 387 -4.57 21.92 15.85
CA ASP A 387 -4.63 23.35 15.46
C ASP A 387 -4.33 23.52 13.97
N ASN A 388 -3.94 22.43 13.38
CA ASN A 388 -3.77 22.48 11.91
C ASN A 388 -5.01 21.96 11.18
N PHE A 389 -6.12 21.73 11.96
CA PHE A 389 -7.45 21.39 11.43
C PHE A 389 -7.46 19.99 10.82
N VAL A 390 -6.55 19.18 11.22
CA VAL A 390 -6.61 17.78 10.75
C VAL A 390 -7.11 16.88 11.89
N VAL A 391 -7.65 15.77 11.50
CA VAL A 391 -8.20 14.82 12.50
C VAL A 391 -7.04 14.02 13.13
N THR A 392 -6.99 13.97 14.50
CA THR A 392 -5.92 13.19 15.19
C THR A 392 -6.51 11.94 15.86
N ASN A 393 -7.83 12.03 15.97
CA ASN A 393 -8.52 10.85 16.53
C ASN A 393 -9.91 10.72 15.90
N ALA A 394 -10.22 9.41 15.66
CA ALA A 394 -11.57 9.15 15.11
C ALA A 394 -12.23 7.97 15.84
N LYS A 395 -13.51 8.24 16.18
CA LYS A 395 -14.30 7.14 16.79
C LYS A 395 -15.60 6.95 16.00
N GLU A 396 -15.89 5.64 15.83
CA GLU A 396 -17.08 5.31 15.04
C GLU A 396 -18.09 4.53 15.89
N PHE A 397 -19.38 4.96 15.68
CA PHE A 397 -20.37 4.39 16.63
C PHE A 397 -21.49 3.72 15.83
N ASN A 398 -21.98 2.62 16.46
CA ASN A 398 -23.16 1.95 15.86
C ASN A 398 -24.47 2.61 16.34
N MET A 399 -25.68 2.01 15.97
CA MET A 399 -27.00 2.65 16.20
C MET A 399 -27.35 2.64 17.69
N ASP A 400 -26.59 1.85 18.49
CA ASP A 400 -26.86 1.84 19.96
C ASP A 400 -25.99 2.87 20.69
N GLY A 401 -25.19 3.61 19.83
CA GLY A 401 -24.36 4.65 20.48
C GLY A 401 -23.07 4.06 21.07
N LYS A 402 -22.80 2.75 20.81
CA LYS A 402 -21.53 2.12 21.22
C LYS A 402 -20.55 2.09 20.04
N LEU A 403 -19.27 1.84 20.40
CA LEU A 403 -18.29 1.78 19.29
C LEU A 403 -18.62 0.63 18.34
N ALA A 404 -18.55 0.98 17.06
CA ALA A 404 -18.91 0.00 16.01
C ALA A 404 -17.79 -1.03 15.87
N ILE A 405 -17.70 -1.95 16.76
CA ILE A 405 -16.55 -2.88 16.88
C ILE A 405 -16.53 -3.82 15.67
N ALA A 406 -17.75 -3.89 15.11
CA ALA A 406 -17.80 -4.79 13.92
C ALA A 406 -17.03 -4.18 12.74
N VAL A 407 -16.74 -2.82 12.90
CA VAL A 407 -15.94 -2.14 11.84
C VAL A 407 -14.51 -1.92 12.35
N ASP A 408 -13.48 -2.56 11.99
CA ASP A 408 -12.07 -2.81 12.39
C ASP A 408 -11.32 -1.50 12.60
N ARG A 409 -11.89 -0.16 12.28
CA ARG A 409 -11.18 1.13 12.52
C ARG A 409 -12.05 2.05 13.40
N TYR A 410 -12.67 1.44 14.39
CA TYR A 410 -13.76 2.18 15.08
C TYR A 410 -13.16 3.11 16.14
N ASN A 411 -11.82 2.98 16.39
CA ASN A 411 -11.08 3.90 17.28
C ASN A 411 -9.62 4.01 16.82
N SER A 412 -9.38 5.20 16.23
CA SER A 412 -8.07 5.32 15.58
C SER A 412 -7.43 6.67 15.93
N THR A 413 -6.04 6.57 15.89
CA THR A 413 -5.29 7.83 16.08
C THR A 413 -4.37 8.03 14.87
N TYR A 414 -4.13 9.37 14.64
CA TYR A 414 -3.31 9.70 13.45
C TYR A 414 -2.21 10.68 13.86
N GLU A 415 -1.00 10.41 13.25
CA GLU A 415 0.13 11.35 13.43
C GLU A 415 0.55 11.90 12.06
N TYR A 416 0.98 13.24 12.10
CA TYR A 416 1.25 13.89 10.80
C TYR A 416 2.67 14.48 10.81
N ASN A 417 3.26 14.49 9.59
CA ASN A 417 4.54 15.21 9.50
C ASN A 417 4.32 16.69 9.19
N ALA A 418 5.36 17.51 8.95
CA ALA A 418 5.29 18.98 8.82
C ALA A 418 4.58 19.39 7.52
N GLN A 419 4.37 18.42 6.62
CA GLN A 419 3.64 18.76 5.38
C GLN A 419 2.17 18.33 5.48
N GLY A 420 1.82 17.73 6.64
CA GLY A 420 0.39 17.39 6.84
C GLY A 420 0.08 15.98 6.36
N ASN A 421 1.18 15.22 6.04
CA ASN A 421 0.95 13.80 5.68
C ASN A 421 0.90 12.91 6.92
N ILE A 422 0.05 11.86 6.86
CA ILE A 422 -0.06 10.93 8.00
C ILE A 422 1.22 10.07 8.05
N ILE A 423 1.86 9.99 9.29
CA ILE A 423 3.11 9.18 9.39
C ILE A 423 2.88 8.01 10.36
N ALA A 424 1.62 8.00 10.95
CA ALA A 424 1.31 6.81 11.75
C ALA A 424 -0.20 6.76 12.03
N THR A 425 -0.64 5.50 11.99
CA THR A 425 -2.02 5.20 12.43
C THR A 425 -1.99 4.06 13.45
N ALA A 426 -2.83 4.29 14.53
CA ALA A 426 -2.89 3.22 15.56
C ALA A 426 -4.34 2.98 15.95
N PHE A 427 -4.56 1.69 16.55
CA PHE A 427 -5.97 1.29 16.77
C PHE A 427 -6.16 0.89 18.24
N PHE A 428 -7.42 1.28 18.71
CA PHE A 428 -7.63 1.08 20.16
C PHE A 428 -9.04 0.51 20.39
N ASP A 429 -9.06 -0.39 21.42
CA ASP A 429 -10.40 -0.93 21.72
C ASP A 429 -11.21 0.04 22.58
N ASP A 430 -12.43 -0.37 23.02
CA ASP A 430 -13.38 0.55 23.70
C ASP A 430 -12.87 0.95 25.08
N ALA A 431 -11.87 0.19 25.57
CA ALA A 431 -11.28 0.57 26.88
C ALA A 431 -10.05 1.46 26.69
N GLY A 432 -9.74 1.71 25.41
CA GLY A 432 -8.55 2.56 25.14
C GLY A 432 -7.26 1.74 25.09
N ASN A 433 -7.38 0.42 25.20
CA ASN A 433 -6.17 -0.41 25.08
C ASN A 433 -5.85 -0.69 23.61
N LYS A 434 -4.49 -0.96 23.38
CA LYS A 434 -4.08 -1.27 21.99
C LYS A 434 -4.85 -2.49 21.46
N THR A 435 -5.29 -2.33 20.22
CA THR A 435 -5.95 -3.47 19.55
C THR A 435 -5.56 -3.49 18.07
N THR A 436 -6.08 -4.52 17.32
CA THR A 436 -5.61 -4.62 15.93
C THR A 436 -6.78 -4.34 14.96
N ASP A 437 -6.37 -3.95 13.78
CA ASP A 437 -7.39 -3.84 12.72
C ASP A 437 -7.65 -5.22 12.11
N VAL A 438 -8.40 -5.36 10.96
CA VAL A 438 -8.88 -6.64 10.41
C VAL A 438 -7.68 -7.45 9.90
N ASP A 439 -6.61 -6.73 9.74
CA ASP A 439 -5.44 -7.46 9.23
C ASP A 439 -4.53 -7.91 10.37
N GLY A 440 -5.04 -7.73 11.60
CA GLY A 440 -4.22 -8.15 12.76
C GLY A 440 -3.09 -7.15 13.06
N VAL A 441 -3.22 -5.84 12.61
CA VAL A 441 -2.16 -4.84 12.81
C VAL A 441 -2.66 -3.76 13.79
N HIS A 442 -1.74 -3.44 14.71
CA HIS A 442 -2.08 -2.34 15.64
C HIS A 442 -1.66 -0.98 15.07
N LYS A 443 -0.42 -0.97 14.49
CA LYS A 443 0.09 0.36 14.09
C LYS A 443 0.78 0.26 12.72
N TYR A 444 0.36 1.29 11.91
CA TYR A 444 1.09 1.50 10.64
C TYR A 444 1.96 2.76 10.72
N THR A 445 3.19 2.64 10.09
CA THR A 445 3.99 3.87 9.94
C THR A 445 4.27 4.11 8.45
N TYR A 446 4.38 5.47 8.17
CA TYR A 446 4.48 5.85 6.74
C TYR A 446 5.63 6.84 6.57
N SER A 447 6.25 6.74 5.36
CA SER A 447 7.23 7.78 4.95
C SER A 447 6.92 8.24 3.52
N TYR A 448 7.32 9.48 3.30
CA TYR A 448 6.99 10.06 1.98
C TYR A 448 8.24 10.74 1.39
N ASP A 449 8.24 10.77 0.02
CA ASP A 449 9.31 11.61 -0.57
C ASP A 449 8.84 13.07 -0.66
N ILE A 450 9.66 13.96 -1.23
CA ILE A 450 9.40 15.42 -1.16
C ILE A 450 8.20 15.76 -2.06
N TYR A 451 7.79 14.83 -2.96
CA TYR A 451 6.61 15.11 -3.81
C TYR A 451 5.33 14.59 -3.14
N GLY A 452 5.49 13.97 -1.92
CA GLY A 452 4.29 13.51 -1.19
C GLY A 452 3.92 12.07 -1.57
N ASN A 453 4.82 11.44 -2.36
CA ASN A 453 4.56 10.02 -2.66
C ASN A 453 4.96 9.11 -1.50
N LEU A 454 4.05 8.07 -1.11
CA LEU A 454 4.37 7.11 -0.03
C LEU A 454 5.56 6.22 -0.43
N THR A 455 6.65 6.22 0.37
CA THR A 455 7.85 5.47 -0.02
C THR A 455 8.09 4.28 0.90
N ASP A 456 7.41 4.33 2.09
CA ASP A 456 7.68 3.23 3.05
C ASP A 456 6.46 3.07 3.98
N LEU A 457 6.03 1.77 4.06
CA LEU A 457 4.96 1.39 5.00
C LEU A 457 5.44 0.23 5.88
N ARG A 458 5.19 0.43 7.26
CA ARG A 458 5.59 -0.65 8.19
C ARG A 458 4.43 -0.97 9.12
N LYS A 459 4.50 -2.33 9.64
CA LYS A 459 3.36 -2.79 10.47
C LYS A 459 3.89 -3.34 11.80
N PHE A 460 2.99 -2.96 12.80
CA PHE A 460 3.47 -3.39 14.14
C PHE A 460 2.28 -3.97 14.92
N ASN A 461 2.63 -5.08 15.70
CA ASN A 461 1.55 -5.69 16.52
C ASN A 461 1.35 -4.94 17.83
N ILE A 462 0.53 -5.42 18.73
CA ILE A 462 0.11 -4.66 19.93
C ILE A 462 1.28 -4.55 20.91
N ARG A 463 2.31 -5.34 20.66
CA ARG A 463 3.49 -5.25 21.55
C ARG A 463 4.53 -4.30 20.95
N GLY A 464 4.24 -3.78 19.83
CA GLY A 464 5.18 -2.84 19.18
C GLY A 464 6.23 -3.57 18.35
N LEU A 465 6.05 -4.93 18.16
CA LEU A 465 7.02 -5.70 17.36
C LEU A 465 6.53 -5.81 15.91
N PRO A 466 7.52 -5.91 14.96
CA PRO A 466 7.10 -6.06 13.55
C PRO A 466 6.19 -7.29 13.36
N THR A 467 5.16 -7.03 12.55
CA THR A 467 4.24 -8.15 12.26
C THR A 467 3.91 -8.15 10.77
N LYS A 468 3.67 -9.37 10.24
CA LYS A 468 3.33 -9.48 8.79
C LYS A 468 1.82 -9.34 8.57
N GLY A 469 1.09 -9.29 9.71
CA GLY A 469 -0.37 -9.21 9.53
C GLY A 469 -0.89 -10.30 8.57
N MET A 470 -2.02 -10.13 7.94
CA MET A 470 -2.63 -11.17 7.07
C MET A 470 -2.06 -11.07 5.65
N ASP A 471 -1.32 -10.00 5.23
CA ASP A 471 -0.81 -9.78 3.86
C ASP A 471 0.62 -10.30 3.73
N ASP A 472 1.15 -10.98 4.87
CA ASP A 472 2.37 -11.81 4.89
C ASP A 472 3.61 -10.95 4.59
N TYR A 473 3.73 -9.61 4.86
CA TYR A 473 4.97 -8.82 4.88
C TYR A 473 4.88 -7.75 5.97
N HIS A 474 6.00 -7.32 6.37
CA HIS A 474 6.07 -6.28 7.42
C HIS A 474 6.25 -4.89 6.79
N GLN A 475 7.00 -4.85 5.67
CA GLN A 475 7.37 -3.53 5.11
C GLN A 475 7.18 -3.53 3.59
N HIS A 476 6.65 -2.38 3.09
CA HIS A 476 6.52 -2.17 1.63
C HIS A 476 7.22 -0.86 1.24
N VAL A 477 8.14 -1.02 0.22
CA VAL A 477 8.90 0.17 -0.21
C VAL A 477 8.60 0.42 -1.69
N SER A 478 8.24 1.74 -1.95
CA SER A 478 8.08 2.18 -3.35
C SER A 478 8.83 3.50 -3.60
N LEU A 479 9.57 3.47 -4.72
CA LEU A 479 10.29 4.71 -5.06
C LEU A 479 9.76 5.26 -6.39
N TYR A 480 9.98 6.58 -6.46
CA TYR A 480 9.36 7.23 -7.64
C TYR A 480 10.37 8.16 -8.30
N ASP A 481 10.14 8.32 -9.62
CA ASP A 481 10.94 9.37 -10.26
C ASP A 481 10.25 10.73 -10.14
N SER A 482 10.76 11.79 -10.69
CA SER A 482 10.25 13.16 -10.49
C SER A 482 8.88 13.35 -11.16
N LEU A 483 8.55 12.46 -12.08
CA LEU A 483 7.20 12.59 -12.68
C LEU A 483 6.16 11.78 -11.88
N GLY A 484 6.65 11.07 -10.83
CA GLY A 484 5.70 10.35 -9.96
C GLY A 484 5.50 8.91 -10.43
N ARG A 485 6.32 8.50 -11.39
CA ARG A 485 6.22 7.08 -11.83
C ARG A 485 7.07 6.17 -10.93
N ILE A 486 6.58 4.96 -10.73
CA ILE A 486 7.29 4.04 -9.82
C ILE A 486 8.60 3.57 -10.49
N THR A 487 9.69 3.60 -9.72
CA THR A 487 10.98 3.12 -10.27
C THR A 487 11.47 1.90 -9.49
N PHE A 488 10.78 1.68 -8.33
CA PHE A 488 11.19 0.52 -7.52
C PHE A 488 10.04 0.14 -6.58
N ASP A 489 9.89 -1.22 -6.44
CA ASP A 489 8.82 -1.73 -5.55
C ASP A 489 9.29 -3.04 -4.90
N ALA A 490 9.10 -3.04 -3.52
CA ALA A 490 9.58 -4.26 -2.84
C ALA A 490 8.82 -4.44 -1.53
N LYS A 491 8.64 -5.76 -1.20
CA LYS A 491 8.07 -6.12 0.12
C LYS A 491 9.08 -6.94 0.93
N TYR A 492 9.04 -6.60 2.31
CA TYR A 492 10.08 -7.24 3.13
C TYR A 492 9.43 -7.87 4.37
N TYR A 493 10.02 -9.09 4.73
CA TYR A 493 9.81 -9.54 6.12
C TYR A 493 10.56 -8.66 7.12
N PRO A 494 10.32 -8.89 8.50
CA PRO A 494 11.13 -8.12 9.46
C PRO A 494 12.63 -8.33 9.24
N GLY A 495 13.41 -7.18 9.48
CA GLY A 495 14.88 -7.26 9.35
C GLY A 495 15.33 -7.01 7.90
N TYR A 496 14.42 -6.41 7.04
CA TYR A 496 14.72 -6.05 5.64
C TYR A 496 15.05 -7.30 4.81
N VAL A 497 14.45 -8.38 5.23
CA VAL A 497 14.58 -9.58 4.39
C VAL A 497 13.56 -9.51 3.24
N LEU A 498 14.15 -9.52 1.99
CA LEU A 498 13.27 -9.36 0.81
C LEU A 498 12.32 -10.55 0.66
N LYS A 499 11.05 -10.18 0.45
CA LYS A 499 10.03 -11.25 0.27
C LYS A 499 9.95 -11.63 -1.21
N PHE A 500 10.00 -12.96 -1.43
CA PHE A 500 9.79 -13.46 -2.81
C PHE A 500 8.42 -14.14 -2.90
N SER A 501 7.90 -13.95 -4.10
CA SER A 501 6.64 -14.70 -4.32
C SER A 501 6.91 -16.19 -4.50
N GLU A 502 5.79 -16.97 -4.66
CA GLU A 502 5.96 -18.42 -4.85
C GLU A 502 6.67 -18.71 -6.18
N LYS A 503 6.59 -17.75 -7.10
CA LYS A 503 7.28 -17.95 -8.40
C LYS A 503 8.66 -17.29 -8.39
N LYS A 504 9.11 -16.91 -7.17
CA LYS A 504 10.45 -16.37 -6.91
C LYS A 504 10.61 -14.96 -7.52
N ASP A 505 9.51 -14.28 -7.60
CA ASP A 505 9.61 -12.83 -7.90
C ASP A 505 9.96 -12.03 -6.63
N GLY A 506 11.12 -11.27 -6.79
CA GLY A 506 11.54 -10.44 -5.63
C GLY A 506 11.07 -8.98 -5.76
N ALA A 507 12.07 -8.10 -5.79
CA ALA A 507 11.75 -6.66 -5.99
C ALA A 507 11.69 -6.34 -7.48
N THR A 508 10.98 -5.28 -7.76
CA THR A 508 10.86 -4.91 -9.18
C THR A 508 11.40 -3.49 -9.38
N THR A 509 12.25 -3.37 -10.46
CA THR A 509 12.66 -2.02 -10.87
C THR A 509 11.99 -1.67 -12.21
N TYR A 510 11.79 -0.35 -12.28
CA TYR A 510 11.09 0.11 -13.50
C TYR A 510 11.99 1.11 -14.25
N GLU A 511 12.01 0.86 -15.58
CA GLU A 511 12.70 1.84 -16.46
C GLU A 511 11.73 2.31 -17.55
N TYR A 512 11.81 3.64 -17.69
CA TYR A 512 10.85 4.21 -18.68
C TYR A 512 11.63 4.83 -19.84
N GLN A 513 11.24 4.38 -21.05
CA GLN A 513 11.72 5.11 -22.25
C GLN A 513 10.59 5.93 -22.86
N GLY A 514 10.66 7.21 -22.46
CA GLY A 514 9.52 8.08 -22.83
C GLY A 514 8.21 7.63 -22.17
N ASP A 515 7.04 7.78 -22.91
CA ASP A 515 5.73 7.43 -22.32
C ASP A 515 5.17 6.16 -22.98
N SER A 516 6.09 5.48 -23.76
CA SER A 516 5.49 4.41 -24.57
C SER A 516 6.06 3.04 -24.15
N LEU A 517 7.22 3.08 -23.41
CA LEU A 517 7.78 1.75 -23.08
C LEU A 517 8.16 1.72 -21.60
N VAL A 518 7.72 0.57 -20.96
CA VAL A 518 8.07 0.33 -19.55
C VAL A 518 8.81 -1.02 -19.47
N ILE A 519 10.03 -0.88 -18.94
CA ILE A 519 10.78 -2.14 -18.69
C ILE A 519 10.78 -2.46 -17.19
N LYS A 520 10.25 -3.68 -16.92
CA LYS A 520 10.24 -4.14 -15.52
C LYS A 520 11.27 -5.26 -15.31
N LYS A 521 12.08 -5.01 -14.26
CA LYS A 521 13.10 -6.04 -13.98
C LYS A 521 12.90 -6.62 -12.57
N ASN A 522 12.97 -7.97 -12.58
CA ASN A 522 12.96 -8.65 -11.28
C ASN A 522 14.36 -8.65 -10.66
N VAL A 523 14.44 -8.19 -9.39
CA VAL A 523 15.80 -8.13 -8.82
C VAL A 523 15.79 -8.76 -7.43
N ASP A 524 17.01 -9.21 -6.98
CA ASP A 524 17.10 -9.87 -5.66
C ASP A 524 17.44 -8.83 -4.57
N ALA A 525 17.77 -9.34 -3.42
CA ALA A 525 17.89 -8.44 -2.23
C ALA A 525 19.08 -7.50 -2.39
N PHE A 526 19.92 -7.77 -3.41
CA PHE A 526 21.11 -6.90 -3.59
C PHE A 526 20.95 -6.04 -4.84
N GLY A 527 19.73 -6.18 -5.44
CA GLY A 527 19.47 -5.27 -6.57
C GLY A 527 19.98 -5.88 -7.89
N ILE A 528 20.36 -7.16 -7.80
CA ILE A 528 20.85 -7.82 -9.02
C ILE A 528 19.67 -8.50 -9.72
N GLU A 529 19.64 -8.30 -11.06
CA GLU A 529 18.57 -8.94 -11.84
C GLU A 529 18.54 -10.47 -11.62
N SER A 530 17.29 -10.89 -11.35
CA SER A 530 17.16 -12.34 -11.07
C SER A 530 15.93 -12.89 -11.80
N ALA A 531 16.10 -14.18 -12.25
CA ALA A 531 14.97 -14.82 -12.97
C ALA A 531 14.05 -15.54 -11.98
N ASN A 532 12.77 -15.50 -12.34
CA ASN A 532 11.86 -16.29 -11.50
C ASN A 532 11.84 -17.76 -11.96
N ASP A 533 10.89 -18.60 -11.44
CA ASP A 533 10.93 -20.06 -11.71
C ASP A 533 10.62 -20.35 -13.18
N LEU A 534 10.20 -19.31 -13.80
CA LEU A 534 9.91 -19.53 -15.24
C LEU A 534 11.04 -18.97 -16.11
N GLY A 535 12.10 -18.47 -15.47
CA GLY A 535 13.25 -17.90 -16.24
C GLY A 535 13.02 -16.44 -16.62
N VAL A 536 11.83 -15.86 -16.17
CA VAL A 536 11.56 -14.46 -16.55
C VAL A 536 12.32 -13.52 -15.60
N SER A 537 13.11 -12.64 -16.10
CA SER A 537 13.82 -11.61 -15.31
C SER A 537 13.41 -10.20 -15.74
N LYS A 538 12.88 -10.13 -16.92
CA LYS A 538 12.54 -8.80 -17.47
C LYS A 538 11.24 -8.88 -18.27
N THR A 539 10.37 -7.83 -18.05
CA THR A 539 9.14 -7.70 -18.84
C THR A 539 9.10 -6.32 -19.50
N GLN A 540 8.77 -6.35 -20.82
CA GLN A 540 8.63 -5.07 -21.54
C GLN A 540 7.15 -4.84 -21.89
N GLN A 541 6.82 -3.56 -21.54
CA GLN A 541 5.41 -3.21 -21.85
C GLN A 541 5.39 -1.97 -22.75
N PHE A 542 4.60 -2.19 -23.88
CA PHE A 542 4.41 -1.03 -24.77
C PHE A 542 3.01 -0.42 -24.55
N LEU A 543 3.11 0.93 -24.48
CA LEU A 543 1.86 1.60 -24.11
C LEU A 543 1.41 2.50 -25.27
N ASN A 544 0.05 2.58 -25.42
CA ASN A 544 -0.44 3.58 -26.39
C ASN A 544 -0.54 4.98 -25.76
N ASP A 545 -1.06 6.01 -26.42
CA ASP A 545 -1.07 7.42 -25.94
C ASP A 545 -1.98 7.58 -24.72
N LYS A 546 -2.91 6.59 -24.55
CA LYS A 546 -3.75 6.66 -23.33
C LYS A 546 -3.13 5.86 -22.19
N LYS A 547 -1.80 5.42 -22.35
CA LYS A 547 -1.00 4.69 -21.33
C LYS A 547 -1.60 3.30 -21.05
N GLU A 548 -2.41 2.81 -22.07
CA GLU A 548 -2.85 1.41 -21.99
C GLU A 548 -1.78 0.47 -22.58
N ILE A 549 -1.65 -0.78 -22.01
CA ILE A 549 -0.62 -1.75 -22.50
C ILE A 549 -1.12 -2.37 -23.80
N ILE A 550 -0.37 -2.25 -24.86
CA ILE A 550 -0.81 -2.85 -26.14
C ILE A 550 0.05 -4.08 -26.46
N SER A 551 1.14 -4.16 -25.70
CA SER A 551 1.92 -5.40 -25.82
C SER A 551 2.76 -5.61 -24.56
N GLU A 552 2.97 -6.95 -24.25
CA GLU A 552 3.82 -7.33 -23.11
C GLU A 552 4.66 -8.56 -23.49
N ALA A 553 5.99 -8.37 -23.31
CA ALA A 553 6.90 -9.46 -23.69
C ALA A 553 7.80 -9.83 -22.51
N PHE A 554 8.26 -11.16 -22.53
CA PHE A 554 8.95 -11.69 -21.33
C PHE A 554 10.36 -12.15 -21.75
N PHE A 555 11.36 -11.71 -20.88
CA PHE A 555 12.76 -11.99 -21.28
C PHE A 555 13.53 -12.56 -20.08
N LYS A 556 14.56 -13.34 -20.51
CA LYS A 556 15.58 -13.73 -19.50
C LYS A 556 16.57 -12.58 -19.27
N ALA A 557 17.51 -12.82 -18.30
CA ALA A 557 18.46 -11.73 -17.94
C ALA A 557 19.45 -11.46 -19.08
N ASP A 558 19.71 -12.50 -19.95
CA ASP A 558 20.71 -12.32 -21.03
C ASP A 558 20.06 -11.71 -22.28
N GLY A 559 18.70 -11.40 -22.13
CA GLY A 559 18.06 -10.70 -23.27
C GLY A 559 17.32 -11.70 -24.17
N ASN A 560 17.51 -13.03 -23.93
CA ASN A 560 16.72 -14.01 -24.70
C ASN A 560 15.28 -14.11 -24.20
N TRP A 561 14.39 -14.73 -25.10
CA TRP A 561 12.96 -14.85 -24.75
C TRP A 561 12.77 -15.80 -23.55
N ALA A 562 11.93 -15.28 -22.67
CA ALA A 562 11.41 -16.20 -21.62
C ALA A 562 9.92 -16.46 -21.88
N LYS A 563 9.40 -17.53 -21.13
CA LYS A 563 7.99 -17.83 -21.41
C LYS A 563 7.21 -18.02 -20.09
N THR A 564 5.94 -17.69 -20.21
CA THR A 564 5.04 -17.95 -19.07
C THR A 564 4.82 -19.46 -18.91
N GLU A 565 4.08 -19.89 -17.85
CA GLU A 565 3.81 -21.33 -17.61
C GLU A 565 3.09 -21.97 -18.79
N ASP A 566 2.46 -21.10 -19.52
CA ASP A 566 1.68 -21.65 -20.65
C ASP A 566 2.45 -21.48 -21.96
N GLY A 567 3.74 -21.21 -21.87
CA GLY A 567 4.61 -21.18 -23.08
C GLY A 567 4.45 -19.87 -23.87
N VAL A 568 3.86 -18.88 -23.32
CA VAL A 568 3.64 -17.60 -24.05
C VAL A 568 4.84 -16.67 -23.82
N ALA A 569 5.32 -16.16 -24.92
CA ALA A 569 6.48 -15.23 -24.83
C ALA A 569 6.01 -13.77 -24.93
N LYS A 570 4.86 -13.59 -25.52
CA LYS A 570 4.40 -12.20 -25.72
C LYS A 570 2.88 -12.16 -25.88
N TYR A 571 2.31 -11.09 -25.26
CA TYR A 571 0.88 -10.85 -25.47
C TYR A 571 0.68 -9.54 -26.24
N HIS A 572 -0.43 -9.55 -27.07
CA HIS A 572 -0.90 -8.29 -27.68
C HIS A 572 -2.35 -7.99 -27.25
N TYR A 573 -2.48 -6.63 -27.08
CA TYR A 573 -3.84 -6.26 -26.64
C TYR A 573 -4.40 -5.18 -27.56
N LYS A 574 -5.76 -5.24 -27.74
CA LYS A 574 -6.47 -4.17 -28.45
C LYS A 574 -7.62 -3.63 -27.59
N TYR A 575 -7.77 -2.27 -27.87
CA TYR A 575 -8.82 -1.63 -27.06
C TYR A 575 -9.77 -0.86 -27.98
N ASP A 576 -11.01 -0.76 -27.51
CA ASP A 576 -11.90 0.17 -28.26
C ASP A 576 -11.73 1.61 -27.75
N GLU A 577 -12.41 2.62 -28.30
CA GLU A 577 -12.22 4.06 -27.99
C GLU A 577 -12.61 4.37 -26.54
N ARG A 578 -13.49 3.48 -25.98
CA ARG A 578 -13.91 3.74 -24.57
C ARG A 578 -12.92 3.11 -23.58
N GLY A 579 -11.78 2.42 -24.14
CA GLY A 579 -10.75 1.86 -23.24
C GLY A 579 -11.06 0.41 -22.85
N ASN A 580 -12.15 -0.16 -23.48
CA ASN A 580 -12.41 -1.59 -23.20
C ASN A 580 -11.46 -2.49 -24.01
N GLN A 581 -10.80 -3.50 -23.27
CA GLN A 581 -9.99 -4.48 -24.03
C GLN A 581 -10.88 -5.35 -24.92
N ILE A 582 -10.60 -5.39 -26.23
CA ILE A 582 -11.53 -6.13 -27.12
C ILE A 582 -10.80 -7.34 -27.72
N GLU A 583 -9.52 -7.40 -27.37
CA GLU A 583 -8.82 -8.60 -27.87
C GLU A 583 -7.51 -8.79 -27.10
N MET A 584 -7.19 -10.09 -26.93
CA MET A 584 -5.87 -10.49 -26.43
C MET A 584 -5.34 -11.65 -27.28
N SER A 585 -4.13 -11.52 -27.75
CA SER A 585 -3.51 -12.63 -28.51
C SER A 585 -2.16 -13.01 -27.92
N ALA A 586 -1.88 -14.36 -27.99
CA ALA A 586 -0.64 -14.87 -27.34
C ALA A 586 0.32 -15.37 -28.43
N PHE A 587 1.59 -15.02 -28.25
CA PHE A 587 2.56 -15.37 -29.29
C PHE A 587 3.73 -16.14 -28.67
N ASP A 588 4.35 -17.01 -29.53
CA ASP A 588 5.57 -17.71 -29.04
C ASP A 588 6.81 -16.85 -29.36
N SER A 589 8.01 -17.36 -29.04
CA SER A 589 9.25 -16.56 -29.11
C SER A 589 9.63 -16.26 -30.56
N LEU A 590 8.93 -16.95 -31.56
CA LEU A 590 9.23 -16.64 -32.98
C LEU A 590 8.21 -15.65 -33.55
N GLY A 591 7.29 -15.20 -32.67
CA GLY A 591 6.30 -14.20 -33.12
C GLY A 591 5.08 -14.87 -33.76
N LYS A 592 4.98 -16.19 -33.57
CA LYS A 592 3.78 -16.87 -34.11
C LYS A 592 2.72 -17.05 -33.02
N LEU A 593 1.42 -17.01 -33.46
CA LEU A 593 0.34 -17.24 -32.46
C LEU A 593 0.52 -18.61 -31.78
N HIS A 594 0.30 -18.53 -30.46
CA HIS A 594 0.54 -19.73 -29.65
C HIS A 594 -0.66 -19.96 -28.72
N ALA A 595 -1.13 -21.16 -28.74
CA ALA A 595 -2.27 -21.47 -27.85
C ALA A 595 -1.78 -21.61 -26.40
N TRP A 596 -2.49 -20.93 -25.39
CA TRP A 596 -1.99 -21.00 -23.99
C TRP A 596 -2.95 -21.81 -23.13
N GLN A 597 -4.01 -22.11 -23.54
CA GLN A 597 -4.95 -22.99 -22.85
C GLN A 597 -5.79 -23.74 -23.90
N GLU A 598 -5.73 -25.13 -23.77
CA GLU A 598 -6.37 -25.95 -24.82
C GLU A 598 -6.05 -25.43 -26.22
N ASP A 599 -7.02 -24.89 -27.04
CA ASP A 599 -6.71 -24.44 -28.42
C ASP A 599 -6.77 -22.91 -28.48
N VAL A 600 -6.68 -22.28 -27.34
CA VAL A 600 -7.02 -20.83 -27.40
C VAL A 600 -5.70 -20.06 -27.62
N ALA A 601 -5.69 -19.22 -28.61
CA ALA A 601 -4.54 -18.30 -28.86
C ALA A 601 -5.02 -16.84 -28.89
N ILE A 602 -6.32 -16.67 -29.12
CA ILE A 602 -6.89 -15.30 -29.19
C ILE A 602 -8.21 -15.29 -28.42
N VAL A 603 -8.38 -14.18 -27.71
CA VAL A 603 -9.68 -14.00 -27.05
C VAL A 603 -10.22 -12.61 -27.45
N ARG A 604 -11.54 -12.62 -27.82
CA ARG A 604 -12.17 -11.32 -28.13
C ARG A 604 -13.40 -11.10 -27.26
N TRP A 605 -13.46 -9.80 -26.93
CA TRP A 605 -14.57 -9.45 -26.03
C TRP A 605 -15.48 -8.43 -26.71
N GLU A 606 -16.83 -8.58 -26.37
CA GLU A 606 -17.82 -7.55 -26.75
C GLU A 606 -18.45 -6.90 -25.52
N TYR A 607 -18.79 -5.58 -25.80
CA TYR A 607 -19.31 -4.84 -24.63
C TYR A 607 -20.60 -4.12 -25.02
N ASP A 608 -21.49 -3.91 -23.99
CA ASP A 608 -22.69 -3.11 -24.27
C ASP A 608 -22.40 -1.62 -24.05
N LYS A 609 -23.35 -0.65 -24.19
CA LYS A 609 -23.15 0.81 -24.14
C LYS A 609 -22.73 1.28 -22.74
N ASN A 610 -22.93 0.38 -21.72
CA ASN A 610 -22.50 0.76 -20.35
C ASN A 610 -21.14 0.16 -20.02
N ASN A 611 -20.34 -0.39 -21.00
CA ASN A 611 -18.98 -0.97 -20.85
C ASN A 611 -19.01 -2.29 -20.08
N ASN A 612 -20.25 -2.87 -20.10
CA ASN A 612 -20.32 -4.23 -19.51
C ASN A 612 -19.98 -5.28 -20.58
N LYS A 613 -19.05 -6.29 -20.15
CA LYS A 613 -18.70 -7.38 -21.10
C LYS A 613 -19.92 -8.27 -21.37
N THR A 614 -20.31 -8.42 -22.73
CA THR A 614 -21.54 -9.19 -23.03
C THR A 614 -21.17 -10.53 -23.68
N LYS A 615 -19.87 -10.59 -24.12
CA LYS A 615 -19.54 -11.88 -24.77
C LYS A 615 -18.02 -12.06 -24.80
N THR A 616 -17.63 -13.34 -24.61
CA THR A 616 -16.23 -13.75 -24.83
C THR A 616 -16.18 -14.85 -25.89
N THR A 617 -15.27 -14.64 -26.89
CA THR A 617 -15.10 -15.68 -27.92
C THR A 617 -13.63 -16.12 -27.98
N TYR A 618 -13.48 -17.45 -28.19
CA TYR A 618 -12.10 -17.98 -28.16
C TYR A 618 -11.71 -18.46 -29.56
N PHE A 619 -10.43 -18.13 -29.92
CA PHE A 619 -10.02 -18.47 -31.30
C PHE A 619 -8.69 -19.22 -31.26
N THR A 620 -8.50 -20.05 -32.30
CA THR A 620 -7.26 -20.85 -32.41
C THR A 620 -6.16 -19.97 -33.00
N VAL A 621 -5.00 -20.61 -33.35
CA VAL A 621 -3.82 -19.89 -33.87
C VAL A 621 -4.08 -19.45 -35.32
N THR A 622 -5.10 -20.07 -35.98
CA THR A 622 -5.42 -19.65 -37.37
C THR A 622 -6.64 -18.73 -37.38
N ASP A 623 -6.97 -18.27 -36.12
CA ASP A 623 -8.12 -17.36 -35.94
C ASP A 623 -9.44 -18.04 -36.32
N GLN A 624 -9.51 -19.27 -36.09
CA GLN A 624 -10.80 -19.98 -36.13
C GLN A 624 -11.33 -20.24 -34.71
N LEU A 625 -12.70 -20.59 -34.59
CA LEU A 625 -13.26 -20.81 -33.25
C LEU A 625 -12.55 -21.96 -32.54
N ALA A 626 -12.18 -21.60 -31.31
CA ALA A 626 -11.38 -22.58 -30.54
C ALA A 626 -12.27 -23.24 -29.47
N ASN A 627 -11.80 -24.49 -29.09
CA ASN A 627 -12.40 -25.13 -27.89
C ASN A 627 -11.58 -24.82 -26.63
N ALA A 628 -12.22 -24.01 -25.85
CA ALA A 628 -11.53 -23.67 -24.57
C ALA A 628 -11.87 -24.69 -23.48
N VAL A 629 -11.89 -24.30 -22.18
CA VAL A 629 -12.10 -25.25 -21.07
C VAL A 629 -13.46 -25.94 -21.22
N GLU A 630 -13.41 -27.28 -21.12
CA GLU A 630 -14.60 -28.15 -21.20
C GLU A 630 -15.40 -27.89 -22.47
N ASN A 631 -14.66 -27.58 -23.62
CA ASN A 631 -15.16 -27.45 -25.01
C ASN A 631 -16.04 -26.22 -25.18
N THR A 632 -15.81 -25.23 -24.32
CA THR A 632 -16.59 -23.98 -24.43
C THR A 632 -15.88 -23.03 -25.42
N THR A 633 -16.68 -22.44 -26.31
CA THR A 633 -16.12 -21.49 -27.29
C THR A 633 -16.65 -20.07 -27.01
N PHE A 634 -17.86 -19.97 -26.48
CA PHE A 634 -18.46 -18.65 -26.20
C PHE A 634 -18.95 -18.60 -24.74
N ASN A 635 -18.69 -17.49 -24.18
CA ASN A 635 -19.42 -17.14 -22.94
C ASN A 635 -20.27 -15.89 -23.15
N ARG A 636 -21.56 -15.96 -22.68
CA ARG A 636 -22.42 -14.76 -22.80
C ARG A 636 -22.84 -14.28 -21.41
N TYR A 637 -22.98 -12.87 -21.46
CA TYR A 637 -23.27 -12.26 -20.14
C TYR A 637 -24.43 -11.28 -20.30
N LYS A 638 -25.31 -11.23 -19.24
CA LYS A 638 -26.38 -10.21 -19.19
C LYS A 638 -26.34 -9.48 -17.84
N TYR A 639 -26.75 -8.16 -18.01
CA TYR A 639 -26.69 -7.33 -16.79
C TYR A 639 -28.04 -6.64 -16.58
N ASP A 640 -28.36 -6.35 -15.32
CA ASP A 640 -29.62 -5.62 -15.07
C ASP A 640 -29.38 -4.11 -15.18
N ALA A 641 -30.37 -3.16 -14.90
CA ALA A 641 -30.33 -1.70 -15.12
C ALA A 641 -29.28 -1.03 -14.22
N ASN A 642 -28.86 -1.79 -13.13
CA ASN A 642 -27.80 -1.21 -12.26
C ASN A 642 -26.43 -1.78 -12.61
N ASN A 643 -26.24 -2.56 -13.75
CA ASN A 643 -24.98 -3.11 -14.29
C ASN A 643 -24.46 -4.28 -13.46
N TYR A 644 -25.46 -4.87 -12.73
CA TYR A 644 -25.07 -6.12 -12.03
C TYR A 644 -25.25 -7.31 -12.97
N LEU A 645 -24.20 -8.28 -13.01
CA LEU A 645 -24.29 -9.50 -13.85
C LEU A 645 -25.44 -10.40 -13.36
N ILE A 646 -26.44 -10.76 -14.23
CA ILE A 646 -27.63 -11.52 -13.74
C ILE A 646 -27.75 -12.82 -14.54
N ASP A 647 -26.78 -12.91 -15.54
CA ASP A 647 -26.85 -14.16 -16.31
C ASP A 647 -25.51 -14.42 -16.99
N ARG A 648 -25.10 -15.75 -16.90
CA ARG A 648 -23.91 -16.23 -17.63
C ARG A 648 -24.22 -17.60 -18.24
N SER A 649 -23.86 -17.72 -19.56
CA SER A 649 -24.10 -19.01 -20.22
C SER A 649 -22.92 -19.37 -21.11
N ASN A 650 -22.79 -20.73 -21.35
CA ASN A 650 -21.61 -21.22 -22.07
C ASN A 650 -22.03 -22.03 -23.30
N TYR A 651 -21.25 -21.80 -24.43
CA TYR A 651 -21.67 -22.49 -25.67
C TYR A 651 -20.44 -23.07 -26.37
N ASP A 652 -20.73 -24.14 -27.11
CA ASP A 652 -19.63 -24.72 -27.91
C ASP A 652 -19.58 -24.04 -29.29
N LYS A 653 -18.79 -24.53 -30.25
CA LYS A 653 -18.50 -23.85 -31.53
C LYS A 653 -19.75 -23.78 -32.42
N ASN A 654 -20.70 -24.70 -32.10
CA ASN A 654 -21.93 -24.68 -32.91
C ASN A 654 -23.05 -23.92 -32.20
N MET A 655 -22.66 -23.24 -31.07
CA MET A 655 -23.62 -22.49 -30.24
C MET A 655 -24.61 -23.42 -29.54
N ASN A 656 -24.14 -24.70 -29.39
CA ASN A 656 -24.89 -25.57 -28.46
C ASN A 656 -24.41 -25.38 -27.01
N PRO A 657 -25.41 -25.52 -26.02
CA PRO A 657 -25.03 -25.37 -24.61
C PRO A 657 -23.85 -26.30 -24.24
N SER A 658 -22.88 -25.69 -23.59
CA SER A 658 -21.74 -26.47 -23.06
C SER A 658 -21.57 -26.25 -21.56
N LEU A 659 -20.97 -27.22 -20.89
CA LEU A 659 -20.91 -27.17 -19.41
C LEU A 659 -19.52 -26.69 -18.97
N ILE A 660 -19.56 -25.84 -18.01
CA ILE A 660 -18.35 -25.53 -17.22
C ILE A 660 -18.66 -25.79 -15.74
N ASP A 661 -17.81 -26.88 -15.27
CA ASP A 661 -18.06 -27.35 -13.89
C ASP A 661 -19.51 -27.79 -13.70
N GLY A 662 -20.05 -28.44 -14.76
CA GLY A 662 -21.38 -29.12 -14.68
C GLY A 662 -22.53 -28.13 -14.90
N VAL A 663 -22.24 -26.80 -15.27
CA VAL A 663 -23.34 -25.80 -15.34
C VAL A 663 -23.29 -25.15 -16.74
N PHE A 664 -24.35 -25.16 -17.42
CA PHE A 664 -24.45 -24.44 -18.71
C PHE A 664 -24.77 -22.97 -18.50
N ARG A 665 -25.69 -22.70 -17.59
CA ARG A 665 -26.12 -21.31 -17.42
C ARG A 665 -26.38 -21.01 -15.94
N THR A 666 -25.89 -19.90 -15.50
CA THR A 666 -26.19 -19.41 -14.15
C THR A 666 -26.94 -18.07 -14.23
N SER A 667 -28.09 -18.05 -13.56
CA SER A 667 -28.83 -16.79 -13.41
C SER A 667 -28.85 -16.33 -11.95
N VAL A 668 -28.67 -14.99 -11.82
CA VAL A 668 -28.56 -14.51 -10.43
C VAL A 668 -29.58 -13.39 -10.22
N ILE A 669 -30.21 -13.50 -9.07
CA ILE A 669 -31.00 -12.34 -8.58
C ILE A 669 -30.21 -11.62 -7.48
N VAL A 670 -29.99 -10.35 -7.75
CA VAL A 670 -29.09 -9.63 -6.83
C VAL A 670 -29.94 -8.74 -5.92
N ASN A 671 -29.53 -8.69 -4.62
CA ASN A 671 -30.24 -7.78 -3.71
C ASN A 671 -29.80 -6.33 -3.96
N ARG A 672 -30.45 -5.42 -3.21
CA ARG A 672 -30.26 -3.98 -3.47
C ARG A 672 -28.78 -3.58 -3.36
N PHE A 673 -27.94 -4.49 -2.86
CA PHE A 673 -26.52 -4.13 -2.70
C PHE A 673 -25.69 -4.81 -3.79
N GLY A 674 -26.32 -5.47 -4.82
CA GLY A 674 -25.55 -6.08 -5.93
C GLY A 674 -24.99 -7.46 -5.57
N MET A 675 -25.38 -7.97 -4.42
CA MET A 675 -24.91 -9.31 -4.00
C MET A 675 -25.93 -10.37 -4.44
N ASP A 676 -25.31 -11.65 -4.70
CA ASP A 676 -26.19 -12.74 -5.19
C ASP A 676 -27.21 -13.13 -4.11
N SER A 677 -28.49 -12.75 -4.36
CA SER A 677 -29.53 -13.20 -3.38
C SER A 677 -30.05 -14.59 -3.75
N ILE A 678 -30.04 -14.82 -5.04
CA ILE A 678 -30.45 -16.16 -5.50
C ILE A 678 -29.63 -16.50 -6.75
N ALA A 679 -29.06 -17.67 -6.68
CA ALA A 679 -28.38 -18.16 -7.89
C ALA A 679 -29.04 -19.44 -8.39
N LYS A 680 -29.30 -19.41 -9.70
CA LYS A 680 -29.92 -20.60 -10.31
C LYS A 680 -28.96 -21.18 -11.35
N MET A 681 -28.82 -22.54 -11.25
CA MET A 681 -27.86 -23.22 -12.14
C MET A 681 -28.62 -24.19 -13.05
N TYR A 682 -28.26 -24.04 -14.35
CA TYR A 682 -29.07 -24.80 -15.33
C TYR A 682 -28.16 -25.78 -16.08
N GLY A 683 -28.76 -26.95 -16.47
CA GLY A 683 -28.05 -27.92 -17.34
C GLY A 683 -28.23 -27.57 -18.81
N THR A 684 -27.83 -28.47 -19.69
CA THR A 684 -27.84 -28.17 -21.14
C THR A 684 -29.27 -28.23 -21.68
N ASP A 685 -30.19 -28.82 -20.90
CA ASP A 685 -31.61 -28.80 -21.31
C ASP A 685 -32.32 -27.54 -20.82
N ASN A 686 -31.43 -26.64 -20.25
CA ASN A 686 -31.93 -25.36 -19.71
C ASN A 686 -32.95 -25.57 -18.57
N LYS A 687 -32.81 -26.69 -17.93
CA LYS A 687 -33.57 -26.94 -16.68
C LYS A 687 -32.62 -26.85 -15.48
N LEU A 688 -33.25 -26.51 -14.26
CA LEU A 688 -32.39 -26.41 -13.06
C LEU A 688 -31.75 -27.77 -12.74
N LEU A 689 -30.52 -27.66 -12.35
CA LEU A 689 -29.79 -28.90 -12.03
C LEU A 689 -30.38 -29.57 -10.78
N ALA A 690 -30.44 -31.00 -10.79
CA ALA A 690 -30.84 -31.81 -9.61
C ALA A 690 -29.58 -32.25 -8.83
N PRO A 691 -29.75 -32.52 -7.51
CA PRO A 691 -30.99 -32.38 -6.73
C PRO A 691 -31.18 -30.94 -6.23
N ALA A 692 -30.12 -30.03 -6.37
CA ALA A 692 -30.24 -28.63 -5.91
C ALA A 692 -29.67 -27.70 -6.99
N GLY A 693 -30.59 -27.08 -7.79
CA GLY A 693 -30.15 -26.18 -8.89
C GLY A 693 -30.35 -24.72 -8.53
N MET A 694 -30.76 -24.43 -7.23
CA MET A 694 -30.97 -23.03 -6.80
C MET A 694 -30.33 -22.84 -5.42
N VAL A 695 -29.61 -21.69 -5.31
CA VAL A 695 -29.00 -21.38 -4.01
C VAL A 695 -29.47 -19.99 -3.57
N LYS A 696 -29.91 -19.94 -2.30
CA LYS A 696 -30.29 -18.63 -1.72
C LYS A 696 -29.27 -18.21 -0.65
N TYR A 697 -28.87 -16.89 -0.79
CA TYR A 697 -27.87 -16.35 0.14
C TYR A 697 -28.52 -15.32 1.07
N THR A 698 -28.03 -15.39 2.35
CA THR A 698 -28.40 -14.26 3.24
C THR A 698 -27.11 -13.61 3.76
N TYR A 699 -27.24 -12.34 4.00
CA TYR A 699 -26.06 -11.58 4.44
C TYR A 699 -26.43 -10.72 5.66
N ASN A 700 -25.38 -10.39 6.45
CA ASN A 700 -25.66 -9.36 7.46
C ASN A 700 -25.66 -7.97 6.82
N PRO A 701 -26.15 -6.94 7.48
CA PRO A 701 -26.32 -5.60 6.90
C PRO A 701 -25.02 -5.07 6.29
N ARG A 702 -23.88 -5.71 6.59
CA ARG A 702 -22.62 -5.22 5.99
C ARG A 702 -22.21 -6.06 4.79
N GLY A 703 -22.99 -6.99 4.44
CA GLY A 703 -22.73 -7.73 3.19
C GLY A 703 -21.92 -9.00 3.43
N LEU A 704 -21.70 -9.29 4.71
CA LEU A 704 -20.99 -10.58 4.96
C LEU A 704 -21.97 -11.76 4.93
N LEU A 705 -21.55 -12.90 4.28
CA LEU A 705 -22.42 -14.06 4.01
C LEU A 705 -22.79 -14.76 5.34
N LEU A 706 -24.16 -14.95 5.58
CA LEU A 706 -24.62 -15.60 6.85
C LEU A 706 -25.10 -17.02 6.54
N THR A 707 -25.73 -17.18 5.33
CA THR A 707 -26.23 -18.54 5.08
C THR A 707 -26.24 -18.79 3.57
N GLU A 708 -26.09 -20.05 3.25
CA GLU A 708 -26.41 -20.61 1.94
C GLU A 708 -27.45 -21.73 2.08
N SER A 709 -28.59 -21.57 1.28
CA SER A 709 -29.61 -22.64 1.34
C SER A 709 -29.89 -23.16 -0.08
N PHE A 710 -30.08 -24.44 -0.18
CA PHE A 710 -30.12 -25.08 -1.52
C PHE A 710 -31.52 -25.63 -1.78
N PHE A 711 -31.99 -25.40 -3.04
CA PHE A 711 -33.41 -25.73 -3.33
C PHE A 711 -33.47 -26.48 -4.67
N ASN A 712 -34.50 -27.29 -4.77
CA ASN A 712 -34.67 -28.01 -6.05
C ASN A 712 -35.50 -27.16 -7.02
N GLN A 713 -35.97 -27.77 -8.14
CA GLN A 713 -36.60 -27.02 -9.24
C GLN A 713 -38.01 -26.54 -8.83
N ARG A 714 -38.52 -27.15 -7.76
CA ARG A 714 -39.86 -26.70 -7.28
C ARG A 714 -39.71 -25.73 -6.11
N ASN A 715 -38.42 -25.21 -5.92
CA ASN A 715 -38.10 -24.29 -4.80
C ASN A 715 -38.35 -24.95 -3.44
N GLN A 716 -38.18 -26.26 -3.41
CA GLN A 716 -38.23 -26.98 -2.11
C GLN A 716 -36.81 -27.28 -1.63
N PRO A 717 -36.60 -27.17 -0.21
CA PRO A 717 -35.28 -27.48 0.31
C PRO A 717 -34.75 -28.83 -0.23
N ALA A 718 -33.48 -28.74 -0.69
CA ALA A 718 -32.87 -29.96 -1.21
C ALA A 718 -31.39 -30.02 -0.77
N LEU A 719 -30.88 -31.23 -0.83
CA LEU A 719 -29.48 -31.39 -0.38
C LEU A 719 -28.52 -31.07 -1.54
N ASN A 720 -27.50 -30.29 -1.14
CA ASN A 720 -26.47 -30.03 -2.18
C ASN A 720 -25.51 -31.22 -2.27
N ALA A 721 -24.41 -31.07 -3.04
CA ALA A 721 -23.49 -32.20 -3.30
C ALA A 721 -22.78 -32.65 -2.02
N ASN A 722 -22.83 -31.81 -1.05
CA ASN A 722 -22.20 -32.19 0.25
C ASN A 722 -23.24 -32.78 1.22
N GLY A 723 -24.44 -33.01 0.77
CA GLY A 723 -25.48 -33.70 1.57
C GLY A 723 -26.18 -32.73 2.54
N VAL A 724 -26.13 -31.39 2.28
CA VAL A 724 -26.76 -30.46 3.25
C VAL A 724 -27.65 -29.49 2.46
N HIS A 725 -28.70 -29.08 3.13
CA HIS A 725 -29.58 -28.05 2.54
C HIS A 725 -29.11 -26.64 2.90
N LYS A 726 -28.68 -26.42 4.12
CA LYS A 726 -28.37 -25.04 4.55
C LYS A 726 -27.04 -25.03 5.31
N ILE A 727 -26.19 -24.00 4.89
CA ILE A 727 -24.93 -23.75 5.63
C ILE A 727 -25.03 -22.39 6.34
N VAL A 728 -24.69 -22.48 7.65
CA VAL A 728 -24.69 -21.22 8.43
C VAL A 728 -23.24 -20.89 8.77
N TYR A 729 -22.87 -19.58 8.40
CA TYR A 729 -21.52 -19.10 8.75
C TYR A 729 -21.58 -18.23 10.01
N ASN A 730 -20.85 -18.80 11.05
CA ASN A 730 -20.86 -18.05 12.33
C ASN A 730 -19.70 -17.05 12.39
N ARG A 731 -20.00 -15.98 13.18
CA ARG A 731 -18.95 -14.92 13.28
C ARG A 731 -18.96 -14.35 14.69
N ASP A 732 -17.78 -13.71 15.07
CA ASP A 732 -17.73 -13.12 16.42
C ASP A 732 -18.13 -11.65 16.36
N LYS A 733 -18.09 -10.91 17.43
CA LYS A 733 -18.62 -9.53 17.54
C LYS A 733 -17.84 -8.56 16.63
N HIS A 734 -16.58 -9.05 16.19
CA HIS A 734 -15.84 -8.21 15.22
C HIS A 734 -16.14 -8.64 13.78
N ASP A 735 -17.14 -9.57 13.55
CA ASP A 735 -17.56 -10.11 12.24
C ASP A 735 -16.47 -11.00 11.63
N ARG A 736 -15.62 -11.51 12.50
CA ARG A 736 -14.64 -12.50 12.01
C ARG A 736 -15.27 -13.91 11.99
N PHE A 737 -14.88 -14.73 11.02
CA PHE A 737 -15.45 -16.09 10.81
C PHE A 737 -15.08 -17.00 12.00
N THR A 738 -16.16 -17.66 12.64
CA THR A 738 -15.86 -18.49 13.84
C THR A 738 -16.41 -19.91 13.61
N GLY A 739 -16.78 -20.12 12.33
CA GLY A 739 -17.13 -21.54 12.08
C GLY A 739 -18.38 -21.65 11.21
N THR A 740 -18.77 -22.96 11.03
CA THR A 740 -19.94 -23.24 10.17
C THR A 740 -20.84 -24.28 10.84
N GLU A 741 -22.14 -24.22 10.43
CA GLU A 741 -23.12 -25.25 10.85
C GLU A 741 -23.90 -25.74 9.63
N TYR A 742 -24.27 -27.11 9.75
CA TYR A 742 -24.97 -27.69 8.57
C TYR A 742 -26.37 -28.15 8.98
N TYR A 743 -27.29 -27.88 8.01
CA TYR A 743 -28.70 -28.23 8.35
C TYR A 743 -29.32 -28.98 7.18
N GLY A 744 -30.22 -30.01 7.57
CA GLY A 744 -30.94 -30.82 6.56
C GLY A 744 -32.20 -30.11 6.07
N THR A 745 -33.07 -30.80 5.33
CA THR A 745 -34.21 -30.19 4.60
C THR A 745 -35.35 -29.88 5.55
N LYS A 746 -35.27 -30.43 6.81
CA LYS A 746 -36.36 -30.11 7.77
C LYS A 746 -35.89 -29.08 8.80
N GLY A 747 -34.72 -28.48 8.51
CA GLY A 747 -34.20 -27.45 9.42
C GLY A 747 -33.45 -28.04 10.61
N GLU A 748 -33.22 -29.30 10.61
CA GLU A 748 -32.51 -29.94 11.73
C GLU A 748 -31.01 -29.96 11.43
N LYS A 749 -30.20 -29.87 12.51
CA LYS A 749 -28.75 -30.04 12.26
C LYS A 749 -28.48 -31.43 11.65
N THR A 750 -27.49 -31.41 10.61
CA THR A 750 -27.24 -32.72 9.97
C THR A 750 -25.74 -32.84 9.66
N THR A 751 -25.36 -34.10 9.40
CA THR A 751 -23.94 -34.35 9.10
C THR A 751 -23.71 -34.28 7.58
N SER A 752 -22.76 -33.44 7.29
CA SER A 752 -22.39 -33.37 5.87
C SER A 752 -21.65 -34.62 5.41
N PHE A 753 -21.46 -34.73 4.06
CA PHE A 753 -20.74 -35.93 3.55
C PHE A 753 -19.27 -35.89 3.98
N GLU A 754 -18.88 -34.76 4.53
CA GLU A 754 -17.49 -34.69 5.08
C GLU A 754 -17.44 -35.18 6.52
N GLY A 755 -18.60 -35.55 7.10
CA GLY A 755 -18.56 -36.35 8.34
C GLY A 755 -18.78 -35.46 9.59
N PHE A 756 -19.16 -34.17 9.54
CA PHE A 756 -19.39 -33.35 10.75
C PHE A 756 -20.58 -32.42 10.50
N SER A 757 -21.14 -31.98 11.54
CA SER A 757 -22.29 -31.04 11.44
C SER A 757 -21.84 -29.61 11.77
N THR A 758 -20.76 -29.46 12.56
CA THR A 758 -20.34 -28.11 12.99
C THR A 758 -18.81 -28.04 13.00
N MET A 759 -18.40 -26.92 12.45
CA MET A 759 -16.97 -26.54 12.62
C MET A 759 -16.85 -25.25 13.45
N VAL A 760 -16.01 -25.36 14.47
CA VAL A 760 -15.83 -24.17 15.33
C VAL A 760 -14.40 -23.67 15.16
N VAL A 761 -14.32 -22.34 14.88
CA VAL A 761 -13.01 -21.68 14.77
C VAL A 761 -12.83 -20.68 15.90
N GLU A 762 -11.68 -20.82 16.57
CA GLU A 762 -11.35 -19.85 17.64
C GLU A 762 -10.11 -19.04 17.21
N LEU A 763 -10.26 -17.69 17.26
CA LEU A 763 -9.16 -16.81 16.82
C LEU A 763 -8.51 -16.16 18.04
N ASN A 764 -7.15 -15.92 17.91
CA ASN A 764 -6.54 -15.12 19.00
C ASN A 764 -6.90 -13.63 18.86
N TYR A 765 -6.38 -12.82 19.79
CA TYR A 765 -6.80 -11.40 19.84
C TYR A 765 -6.46 -10.68 18.54
N ALA A 766 -5.43 -11.15 17.82
CA ALA A 766 -5.02 -10.49 16.55
C ALA A 766 -5.84 -11.01 15.37
N GLY A 767 -6.75 -11.98 15.65
CA GLY A 767 -7.63 -12.46 14.56
C GLY A 767 -7.01 -13.64 13.83
N PHE A 768 -5.86 -14.15 14.36
CA PHE A 768 -5.24 -15.34 13.73
C PHE A 768 -5.81 -16.63 14.33
N LEU A 769 -5.84 -17.70 13.44
CA LEU A 769 -6.44 -18.99 13.86
C LEU A 769 -5.65 -19.58 15.05
N ARG A 770 -6.36 -19.80 16.19
CA ARG A 770 -5.76 -20.46 17.38
C ARG A 770 -6.19 -21.93 17.46
N ARG A 771 -7.45 -22.08 17.05
CA ARG A 771 -7.93 -23.47 17.16
C ARG A 771 -9.16 -23.64 16.26
N TYR A 772 -9.17 -24.89 15.64
CA TYR A 772 -10.49 -25.25 15.08
C TYR A 772 -10.79 -26.73 15.34
N SER A 773 -12.21 -27.00 15.47
CA SER A 773 -12.68 -28.33 15.90
C SER A 773 -13.95 -28.69 15.14
N TYR A 774 -14.15 -30.12 15.06
CA TYR A 774 -15.35 -30.61 14.35
C TYR A 774 -16.28 -31.32 15.33
N PHE A 775 -17.55 -31.08 15.07
CA PHE A 775 -18.51 -31.70 16.02
C PHE A 775 -19.66 -32.33 15.21
N GLY A 776 -20.21 -33.48 15.82
CA GLY A 776 -21.41 -34.13 15.22
C GLY A 776 -22.69 -33.39 15.62
N VAL A 777 -23.81 -33.93 15.28
CA VAL A 777 -25.13 -33.28 15.44
C VAL A 777 -25.43 -33.09 16.93
N ARG A 778 -24.87 -33.92 17.84
CA ARG A 778 -25.14 -33.75 19.30
C ARG A 778 -23.96 -33.06 19.98
N GLU A 779 -23.18 -32.28 19.16
CA GLU A 779 -22.02 -31.49 19.63
C GLU A 779 -20.92 -32.39 20.22
N ASN A 780 -20.98 -33.67 19.96
CA ASN A 780 -19.86 -34.54 20.37
C ASN A 780 -18.70 -34.42 19.36
N PRO A 781 -17.41 -34.45 19.82
CA PRO A 781 -16.26 -34.37 18.92
C PRO A 781 -16.26 -35.51 17.89
N VAL A 782 -15.99 -35.08 16.66
CA VAL A 782 -15.90 -36.13 15.61
C VAL A 782 -14.62 -35.88 14.79
N ILE A 783 -14.30 -36.92 13.98
CA ILE A 783 -13.14 -36.73 13.08
C ILE A 783 -13.62 -36.11 11.77
N GLY A 784 -12.99 -34.97 11.44
CA GLY A 784 -13.39 -34.21 10.25
C GLY A 784 -12.60 -34.68 9.02
N PRO A 785 -12.74 -34.06 7.92
CA PRO A 785 -12.18 -34.47 6.61
C PRO A 785 -10.66 -34.49 6.62
N GLU A 786 -10.11 -33.78 7.61
CA GLU A 786 -8.62 -33.77 7.61
C GLU A 786 -8.08 -34.92 8.45
N GLY A 787 -9.00 -35.77 9.01
CA GLY A 787 -8.55 -37.01 9.71
C GLY A 787 -8.35 -36.77 11.21
N TYR A 788 -8.68 -35.61 11.77
CA TYR A 788 -8.57 -35.36 13.22
C TYR A 788 -9.75 -34.48 13.66
N HIS A 789 -9.97 -34.45 14.99
CA HIS A 789 -11.07 -33.64 15.56
C HIS A 789 -10.66 -32.17 15.68
N LYS A 790 -9.42 -31.94 16.04
CA LYS A 790 -9.06 -30.56 16.46
C LYS A 790 -7.59 -30.28 16.10
N LEU A 791 -7.36 -29.00 15.53
CA LEU A 791 -6.00 -28.45 15.35
C LEU A 791 -5.82 -27.20 16.22
N GLU A 792 -4.69 -27.14 16.88
CA GLU A 792 -4.41 -25.98 17.75
C GLU A 792 -3.04 -25.39 17.38
N ASN A 793 -3.05 -23.99 17.17
CA ASN A 793 -1.79 -23.28 16.88
C ASN A 793 -1.28 -22.51 18.10
N PHE A 794 0.02 -22.47 18.20
CA PHE A 794 0.69 -21.70 19.28
C PHE A 794 1.61 -20.68 18.64
N TYR A 795 1.56 -19.41 19.25
CA TYR A 795 2.23 -18.30 18.53
C TYR A 795 3.33 -17.71 19.42
N ASN A 796 4.40 -17.16 18.73
CA ASN A 796 5.37 -16.36 19.50
C ASN A 796 4.96 -14.90 19.58
N ASP A 797 5.80 -14.01 20.08
CA ASP A 797 5.41 -12.62 20.38
C ASP A 797 5.24 -11.80 19.08
N ASN A 798 5.85 -12.31 17.95
CA ASN A 798 5.66 -11.62 16.65
C ASN A 798 4.44 -12.14 15.91
N ASP A 799 3.62 -13.01 16.57
CA ASP A 799 2.36 -13.54 16.01
C ASP A 799 2.65 -14.58 14.92
N GLU A 800 3.88 -15.28 15.09
CA GLU A 800 4.17 -16.42 14.17
C GLU A 800 3.86 -17.76 14.85
N VAL A 801 3.41 -18.69 14.02
CA VAL A 801 3.05 -20.01 14.59
C VAL A 801 4.34 -20.78 14.91
N VAL A 802 4.48 -21.25 16.18
CA VAL A 802 5.72 -22.00 16.55
C VAL A 802 5.36 -23.47 16.80
N ARG A 803 4.06 -23.73 16.77
CA ARG A 803 3.65 -25.13 16.98
C ARG A 803 2.19 -25.32 16.56
N SER A 804 1.94 -26.49 15.86
CA SER A 804 0.56 -26.90 15.53
C SER A 804 0.32 -28.36 15.96
N SER A 805 -0.71 -28.53 16.76
CA SER A 805 -0.93 -29.87 17.35
C SER A 805 -2.31 -30.39 16.94
N ILE A 806 -2.31 -31.77 16.66
CA ILE A 806 -3.56 -32.41 16.20
C ILE A 806 -4.13 -33.29 17.32
N TYR A 807 -5.42 -33.18 17.47
CA TYR A 807 -6.04 -33.92 18.59
C TYR A 807 -7.19 -34.77 18.07
N GLY A 808 -7.37 -36.01 18.71
CA GLY A 808 -8.52 -36.88 18.39
C GLY A 808 -9.76 -36.48 19.20
N THR A 809 -10.74 -37.33 19.20
CA THR A 809 -12.04 -37.00 19.81
C THR A 809 -11.96 -37.11 21.34
N ASP A 810 -10.85 -37.72 21.88
CA ASP A 810 -10.68 -37.80 23.35
C ASP A 810 -9.83 -36.63 23.86
N ASP A 811 -9.53 -35.64 22.89
CA ASP A 811 -8.73 -34.44 23.19
C ASP A 811 -7.29 -34.81 23.58
N LYS A 812 -6.91 -35.93 23.13
CA LYS A 812 -5.48 -36.31 23.26
C LYS A 812 -4.81 -36.24 21.88
N LEU A 813 -3.46 -36.01 21.91
CA LEU A 813 -2.75 -35.93 20.62
C LEU A 813 -3.00 -37.20 19.79
N MET A 814 -3.17 -36.93 18.53
CA MET A 814 -3.43 -38.09 17.63
C MET A 814 -2.58 -37.92 16.36
N ASN A 815 -2.16 -39.09 15.89
CA ASN A 815 -1.34 -39.06 14.66
C ASN A 815 -2.23 -38.92 13.42
N ASN A 816 -1.76 -38.04 12.59
CA ASN A 816 -2.46 -38.01 11.29
C ASN A 816 -2.01 -39.17 10.40
N ALA A 817 -2.51 -39.18 9.11
CA ALA A 817 -2.25 -40.34 8.23
C ALA A 817 -0.74 -40.55 8.02
N GLU A 818 0.05 -39.52 8.32
CA GLU A 818 1.52 -39.67 8.17
C GLU A 818 2.17 -40.05 9.49
N GLY A 819 1.39 -40.23 10.54
CA GLY A 819 1.94 -40.59 11.86
C GLY A 819 2.35 -39.35 12.68
N ILE A 820 1.96 -38.16 12.24
CA ILE A 820 2.42 -36.93 12.91
C ILE A 820 1.29 -36.36 13.78
N ALA A 821 1.61 -35.99 14.96
CA ALA A 821 0.59 -35.39 15.85
C ALA A 821 0.97 -33.94 16.19
N ASP A 822 2.20 -33.56 16.00
CA ASP A 822 2.67 -32.24 16.45
C ASP A 822 3.74 -31.72 15.48
N TYR A 823 3.41 -30.49 14.96
CA TYR A 823 4.41 -29.78 14.15
C TYR A 823 5.07 -28.67 14.97
N VAL A 824 6.38 -28.67 15.04
CA VAL A 824 7.10 -27.64 15.84
C VAL A 824 8.03 -26.88 14.89
N TYR A 825 7.88 -25.51 15.11
CA TYR A 825 8.64 -24.65 14.18
C TYR A 825 9.64 -23.80 14.98
N GLN A 826 10.86 -23.81 14.43
CA GLN A 826 11.83 -22.81 14.92
C GLN A 826 11.89 -21.63 13.95
N ILE A 827 11.60 -20.39 14.54
CA ILE A 827 11.40 -19.21 13.67
C ILE A 827 12.53 -18.21 13.94
N ASP A 828 13.09 -17.68 12.85
CA ASP A 828 14.15 -16.65 13.07
C ASP A 828 13.52 -15.26 13.26
N SER A 829 14.31 -14.25 13.45
CA SER A 829 13.84 -12.90 13.84
C SER A 829 13.03 -12.25 12.71
N SER A 830 13.17 -12.81 11.48
CA SER A 830 12.38 -12.23 10.38
C SER A 830 11.03 -12.94 10.22
N GLY A 831 10.85 -13.99 11.16
CA GLY A 831 9.51 -14.64 11.12
C GLY A 831 9.50 -15.83 10.15
N ARG A 832 10.67 -16.21 9.65
CA ARG A 832 10.75 -17.38 8.76
C ARG A 832 11.03 -18.66 9.56
N THR A 833 10.47 -19.73 8.95
CA THR A 833 10.72 -21.02 9.62
C THR A 833 12.09 -21.58 9.23
N ILE A 834 13.01 -21.80 10.22
CA ILE A 834 14.36 -22.32 9.85
C ILE A 834 14.46 -23.79 10.27
N ARG A 835 13.44 -24.27 10.89
CA ARG A 835 13.41 -25.72 11.21
C ARG A 835 11.97 -26.15 11.47
N THR A 836 11.67 -27.29 10.82
CA THR A 836 10.38 -27.94 11.10
C THR A 836 10.62 -29.36 11.67
N SER A 837 9.99 -29.62 12.80
CA SER A 837 10.14 -30.95 13.43
C SER A 837 8.77 -31.58 13.64
N PHE A 838 8.80 -33.01 13.42
CA PHE A 838 7.51 -33.70 13.53
C PHE A 838 7.54 -34.68 14.71
N TYR A 839 6.48 -34.68 15.53
CA TYR A 839 6.43 -35.60 16.69
C TYR A 839 5.11 -36.39 16.64
N ASP A 840 5.27 -37.68 17.01
CA ASP A 840 4.05 -38.50 17.09
C ASP A 840 3.30 -38.26 18.41
N ALA A 841 2.20 -38.95 18.63
CA ALA A 841 1.27 -38.65 19.74
C ALA A 841 1.91 -38.97 21.08
N ASP A 842 3.03 -39.77 21.05
CA ASP A 842 3.72 -40.08 22.33
C ASP A 842 4.86 -39.09 22.60
N GLY A 843 5.01 -38.14 21.64
CA GLY A 843 6.03 -37.08 21.87
C GLY A 843 7.38 -37.51 21.28
N ASN A 844 7.36 -38.61 20.52
CA ASN A 844 8.64 -39.02 19.92
C ASN A 844 8.77 -38.43 18.50
N LEU A 845 10.02 -38.08 18.16
CA LEU A 845 10.27 -37.63 16.78
C LEU A 845 9.84 -38.70 15.76
N THR A 846 9.11 -38.19 14.74
CA THR A 846 8.60 -39.21 13.78
C THR A 846 8.77 -38.65 12.36
N GLU A 847 8.74 -39.59 11.31
CA GLU A 847 9.04 -39.19 9.92
C GLU A 847 7.74 -39.01 9.12
N ASP A 848 7.77 -38.03 8.23
CA ASP A 848 6.60 -37.84 7.35
C ASP A 848 6.64 -38.83 6.20
N ALA A 849 5.78 -38.64 5.19
CA ALA A 849 5.62 -39.63 4.11
C ALA A 849 6.91 -39.76 3.30
N GLN A 850 7.76 -38.79 3.45
CA GLN A 850 9.04 -38.87 2.71
C GLN A 850 10.16 -39.44 3.59
N GLY A 851 9.75 -39.95 4.71
CA GLY A 851 10.74 -40.55 5.62
C GLY A 851 11.56 -39.49 6.37
N ILE A 852 11.09 -38.28 6.42
CA ILE A 852 11.90 -37.20 7.03
C ILE A 852 11.20 -36.74 8.33
N ALA A 853 12.01 -36.50 9.41
CA ALA A 853 11.44 -36.03 10.70
C ALA A 853 11.74 -34.54 10.89
N GLU A 854 12.77 -34.05 10.25
CA GLU A 854 13.09 -32.62 10.42
C GLU A 854 13.59 -32.04 9.09
N TYR A 855 13.01 -30.90 8.86
CA TYR A 855 13.57 -30.08 7.77
C TYR A 855 14.29 -28.85 8.33
N ILE A 856 15.53 -28.69 7.86
CA ILE A 856 16.30 -27.52 8.33
C ILE A 856 16.64 -26.65 7.11
N TYR A 857 16.29 -25.37 7.41
CA TYR A 857 16.44 -24.44 6.27
C TYR A 857 17.54 -23.42 6.60
N SER A 858 18.29 -23.10 5.54
CA SER A 858 19.23 -21.98 5.70
C SER A 858 18.62 -20.68 5.14
N PRO A 859 18.58 -19.77 6.06
CA PRO A 859 17.95 -18.52 5.61
C PRO A 859 18.89 -17.70 4.71
N ALA A 860 18.30 -17.10 3.62
CA ALA A 860 19.04 -16.12 2.80
C ALA A 860 18.39 -14.74 2.91
N GLN A 861 19.19 -13.76 2.69
CA GLN A 861 18.71 -12.35 2.77
C GLN A 861 17.58 -12.10 1.76
N ASN A 862 17.41 -12.85 0.74
CA ASN A 862 16.30 -12.73 -0.22
C ASN A 862 15.09 -13.58 0.18
N GLY A 863 14.92 -13.65 1.51
CA GLY A 863 13.67 -14.23 2.08
C GLY A 863 13.42 -15.64 1.54
N LEU A 864 14.41 -16.12 0.67
CA LEU A 864 14.27 -17.50 0.17
C LEU A 864 14.82 -18.49 1.20
N TYR A 865 14.15 -19.64 1.38
CA TYR A 865 14.67 -20.71 2.27
C TYR A 865 15.17 -21.88 1.41
N TYR A 866 16.43 -22.14 1.73
CA TYR A 866 16.97 -23.32 1.03
C TYR A 866 17.07 -24.50 2.02
N LEU A 867 16.37 -25.50 1.47
CA LEU A 867 16.45 -26.71 2.32
C LEU A 867 17.90 -27.18 2.45
N GLU A 868 18.43 -27.08 3.74
CA GLU A 868 19.86 -27.41 3.99
C GLU A 868 20.02 -28.89 4.39
N LYS A 869 19.10 -29.33 5.23
CA LYS A 869 19.26 -30.71 5.75
C LYS A 869 17.88 -31.34 5.96
N GLN A 870 17.93 -32.65 5.62
CA GLN A 870 16.76 -33.46 6.06
C GLN A 870 17.23 -34.59 6.99
N LEU A 871 16.54 -34.65 8.11
CA LEU A 871 17.00 -35.67 9.07
C LEU A 871 15.88 -36.68 9.34
N THR A 872 16.31 -37.98 9.36
CA THR A 872 15.35 -39.01 9.81
C THR A 872 15.13 -38.93 11.33
N ALA A 873 14.26 -39.76 11.84
CA ALA A 873 13.92 -39.71 13.28
C ALA A 873 15.14 -40.12 14.12
N ASN A 874 16.12 -40.87 13.56
CA ASN A 874 17.32 -41.27 14.33
C ASN A 874 18.47 -40.28 14.14
N GLY A 875 18.16 -39.23 13.30
CA GLY A 875 19.15 -38.15 13.22
C GLY A 875 20.07 -38.34 12.00
N THR A 876 19.72 -39.39 11.15
CA THR A 876 20.55 -39.58 9.95
C THR A 876 20.16 -38.58 8.86
N GLU A 877 21.19 -37.95 8.30
CA GLU A 877 20.92 -36.99 7.20
C GLU A 877 20.60 -37.75 5.90
N VAL A 878 19.55 -37.32 5.25
CA VAL A 878 19.15 -37.92 3.97
C VAL A 878 19.59 -36.98 2.82
N ALA A 879 20.25 -37.59 1.80
CA ALA A 879 20.83 -36.79 0.69
C ALA A 879 19.73 -36.05 -0.08
N LEU A 880 20.00 -34.78 -0.39
CA LEU A 880 19.05 -33.91 -1.12
C LEU A 880 19.11 -34.21 -2.62
N ASP A 881 18.62 -35.43 -3.15
CA ASP A 881 18.75 -35.71 -4.60
C ASP A 881 18.58 -34.43 -5.42
N ASP A 882 19.71 -33.85 -6.04
CA ASP A 882 20.10 -32.67 -6.85
C ASP A 882 18.87 -31.96 -7.43
N LEU A 883 18.16 -31.09 -6.59
CA LEU A 883 17.39 -29.95 -7.14
C LEU A 883 17.81 -29.65 -8.59
#